data_AF-A0A669BE54-F1
#
_entry.id   AF-A0A669BE54-F1
#
_cell.length_a   1.000
_cell.length_b   1.000
_cell.length_c   1.000
_cell.angle_alpha   90.00
_cell.angle_beta   90.00
_cell.angle_gamma   90.00
#
_symmetry.space_group_name_H-M   'P 1'
#
loop_
_entity.id
_entity.type
_entity.pdbx_description
1 polymer ?
#
loop_
_entity_poly.entity_id
_entity_poly.type
_entity_poly.pdbx_seq_one_letter_code
_entity_poly.pdbx_strand_id
1 'polypeptide(L)'
;MSVSGKKEFDVKQILRLRWRWFSHSSQGSAGGGGGGVGGGGGYIQQDGLDHRGTPVQGRLKSHSRERGVGGLRKTNSPSTSGENGCSNPFSKIHFTFVRVNCFYIFKLHHVFLLPLSLLFFHRLVLSTFSRMNTNSSDEFFQATNHAEQTFRKMETYLQHKQLCDVLLIAGDHKIPAHRLVLSAVSDYFAAMFTSDVREAKQEEIKMEGVDPEALRSLVHFAYTGVLELKEETIESLLAAACLLQLSQVIQVCCNFLMKQLHPSNCLGIRSFADAQGCVDLLNVAHNYTMEHFLEVIQNQEFLLLPTAEIVKLLSSDDINVPDEETIFQALMMWVRYDVQNRQQDLGVLLAYIRLPLLPPQLLADLENNKMFSDDLECQKLLMEAMKYHLLPERRPMFQSPRTKPRKSTVGALYAVGGMDATKGSTTIEKYDLRTNTWVQVGVMNGRRLQFGVAVIDNKLYVVGGRDGLKTSNMVECYNPVTKVWSTMPPMSTHRHGLGIAVLEGPMYAVGGHDGWSYLNTVERWDPQARQWNYVASMSTPRSTMGVTALNGKLFAVGGRDGSSCLRSMECFDPHTNKWSMCAPMTKRRGGVGVATYNNFLYAVGGHDAPASNHCSRLSDCVERYDPKTDTWTTVAPLSVPRDAVGVCLLGDRLYAVGGYDGQSYLNTVESYDAQNNEWTEEVPLNIGRAGACVVVVKLP
;
A
#
# COMPACT_ATOMS: atom_id res chain seq x y z
N MET A 1 -7.02 -8.83 57.78
CA MET A 1 -7.66 -9.56 56.65
C MET A 1 -7.23 -8.85 55.37
N SER A 2 -6.09 -9.14 54.71
CA SER A 2 -5.68 -10.33 53.92
C SER A 2 -6.61 -10.54 52.70
N VAL A 3 -6.24 -10.66 51.42
CA VAL A 3 -5.01 -10.69 50.59
C VAL A 3 -5.49 -10.43 49.14
N SER A 4 -4.71 -9.78 48.27
CA SER A 4 -4.54 -10.17 46.84
C SER A 4 -3.53 -9.23 46.17
N GLY A 5 -2.26 -9.63 46.19
CA GLY A 5 -1.19 -8.96 45.47
C GLY A 5 -1.14 -9.43 44.02
N LYS A 6 -1.36 -8.52 43.08
CA LYS A 6 -0.94 -8.69 41.68
C LYS A 6 0.54 -8.36 41.60
N LYS A 7 1.36 -9.32 41.17
CA LYS A 7 2.80 -9.15 40.97
C LYS A 7 3.05 -8.24 39.76
N GLU A 8 3.90 -7.23 39.96
CA GLU A 8 4.50 -6.40 38.93
C GLU A 8 5.29 -7.24 37.91
N PHE A 9 5.19 -6.86 36.64
CA PHE A 9 6.00 -7.35 35.52
C PHE A 9 7.43 -6.80 35.65
N ASP A 10 8.43 -7.68 35.84
CA ASP A 10 9.84 -7.28 35.97
C ASP A 10 10.57 -7.32 34.60
N VAL A 11 10.55 -6.19 33.90
CA VAL A 11 11.27 -5.93 32.65
C VAL A 11 12.80 -6.12 32.79
N LYS A 12 13.35 -6.16 34.02
CA LYS A 12 14.80 -6.34 34.25
C LYS A 12 15.28 -7.78 34.01
N GLN A 13 14.39 -8.78 33.98
CA GLN A 13 14.80 -10.16 33.67
C GLN A 13 15.15 -10.35 32.18
N ILE A 14 14.52 -9.60 31.27
CA ILE A 14 14.73 -9.72 29.82
C ILE A 14 16.11 -9.14 29.41
N LEU A 15 16.58 -8.08 30.07
CA LEU A 15 17.90 -7.50 29.80
C LEU A 15 19.08 -8.32 30.37
N ARG A 16 18.84 -9.19 31.38
CA ARG A 16 19.88 -10.06 31.95
C ARG A 16 20.19 -11.29 31.09
N LEU A 17 19.25 -11.73 30.27
CA LEU A 17 19.46 -12.87 29.36
C LEU A 17 20.39 -12.52 28.19
N ARG A 18 20.45 -11.24 27.78
CA ARG A 18 21.30 -10.78 26.68
C ARG A 18 22.80 -10.74 27.00
N TRP A 19 23.18 -10.60 28.28
CA TRP A 19 24.60 -10.57 28.69
C TRP A 19 25.24 -11.96 28.86
N ARG A 20 24.45 -13.02 29.13
CA ARG A 20 24.99 -14.36 29.36
C ARG A 20 25.29 -15.17 28.10
N TRP A 21 24.74 -14.78 26.95
CA TRP A 21 24.89 -15.54 25.70
C TRP A 21 26.10 -15.11 24.86
N PHE A 22 26.77 -13.98 25.18
CA PHE A 22 27.88 -13.45 24.37
C PHE A 22 29.17 -13.08 25.11
N SER A 23 29.26 -13.27 26.43
CA SER A 23 30.52 -13.05 27.16
C SER A 23 31.14 -14.37 27.62
N HIS A 24 31.90 -15.01 26.73
CA HIS A 24 33.09 -15.88 26.95
C HIS A 24 33.35 -16.63 25.61
N SER A 25 34.29 -16.22 24.77
CA SER A 25 35.70 -16.58 24.95
C SER A 25 36.62 -15.82 23.98
N SER A 26 37.66 -15.17 24.53
CA SER A 26 39.04 -15.24 24.02
C SER A 26 39.99 -14.60 25.05
N GLN A 27 40.36 -15.38 26.06
CA GLN A 27 41.65 -15.21 26.72
C GLN A 27 42.55 -16.35 26.24
N GLY A 28 43.58 -15.99 25.48
CA GLY A 28 44.71 -16.83 25.10
C GLY A 28 45.98 -16.01 25.30
N SER A 29 46.89 -16.57 26.10
CA SER A 29 48.03 -15.95 26.76
C SER A 29 49.18 -15.49 25.84
N ALA A 30 49.99 -14.60 26.42
CA ALA A 30 51.17 -13.92 25.93
C ALA A 30 52.31 -14.80 25.36
N GLY A 31 53.08 -14.17 24.47
CA GLY A 31 54.46 -14.52 24.08
C GLY A 31 55.04 -13.39 23.22
N GLY A 32 56.01 -12.65 23.74
CA GLY A 32 56.43 -11.34 23.22
C GLY A 32 57.49 -11.34 22.10
N GLY A 33 57.84 -10.12 21.68
CA GLY A 33 59.06 -9.87 20.89
C GLY A 33 59.02 -8.66 19.94
N GLY A 34 59.41 -7.48 20.43
CA GLY A 34 60.34 -6.56 19.75
C GLY A 34 59.94 -5.78 18.48
N GLY A 35 59.67 -4.48 18.66
CA GLY A 35 60.44 -3.37 18.03
C GLY A 35 60.23 -3.03 16.53
N GLY A 36 59.91 -1.75 16.25
CA GLY A 36 60.14 -1.15 14.93
C GLY A 36 59.31 0.11 14.64
N VAL A 37 59.99 1.20 14.29
CA VAL A 37 59.55 2.61 14.24
C VAL A 37 59.24 3.08 12.80
N GLY A 38 58.40 4.12 12.64
CA GLY A 38 58.37 5.07 11.50
C GLY A 38 57.13 4.95 10.61
N GLY A 39 56.22 5.94 10.52
CA GLY A 39 56.35 7.26 9.86
C GLY A 39 55.93 7.14 8.38
N GLY A 40 55.12 7.95 7.71
CA GLY A 40 54.37 9.20 7.91
C GLY A 40 53.83 9.65 6.53
N GLY A 41 52.74 10.45 6.47
CA GLY A 41 52.24 11.19 5.28
C GLY A 41 51.56 10.34 4.18
N GLY A 42 50.45 10.69 3.54
CA GLY A 42 49.82 11.97 3.25
C GLY A 42 49.60 12.05 1.73
N TYR A 43 48.37 11.84 1.24
CA TYR A 43 48.01 11.93 -0.18
C TYR A 43 46.96 13.03 -0.41
N ILE A 44 47.26 13.96 -1.31
CA ILE A 44 46.33 14.88 -1.99
C ILE A 44 46.50 14.63 -3.49
N GLN A 45 45.38 14.55 -4.22
CA GLN A 45 45.35 14.43 -5.68
C GLN A 45 44.40 15.46 -6.26
N GLN A 46 44.86 16.23 -7.24
CA GLN A 46 44.04 17.10 -8.08
C GLN A 46 44.59 17.14 -9.53
N ASP A 47 43.61 17.19 -10.43
CA ASP A 47 43.59 17.73 -11.79
C ASP A 47 44.19 17.00 -13.00
N GLY A 48 43.31 16.83 -13.99
CA GLY A 48 43.59 16.60 -15.39
C GLY A 48 43.14 17.80 -16.25
N LEU A 49 43.88 18.03 -17.32
CA LEU A 49 43.77 19.04 -18.38
C LEU A 49 44.56 18.42 -19.57
N ASP A 50 44.31 18.58 -20.87
CA ASP A 50 43.38 19.35 -21.69
C ASP A 50 43.72 19.04 -23.19
N HIS A 51 42.99 19.66 -24.13
CA HIS A 51 43.36 20.03 -25.53
C HIS A 51 43.13 19.02 -26.67
N ARG A 52 42.79 19.43 -27.92
CA ARG A 52 42.15 20.60 -28.58
C ARG A 52 42.22 20.28 -30.10
N GLY A 53 41.32 20.82 -30.92
CA GLY A 53 41.64 21.19 -32.31
C GLY A 53 40.72 20.68 -33.43
N THR A 54 39.90 21.61 -33.95
CA THR A 54 39.14 21.61 -35.22
C THR A 54 40.05 22.06 -36.40
N PRO A 55 39.60 22.49 -37.62
CA PRO A 55 38.26 22.53 -38.27
C PRO A 55 38.23 22.21 -39.81
N VAL A 56 37.04 22.37 -40.42
CA VAL A 56 36.73 23.04 -41.73
C VAL A 56 35.98 22.22 -42.82
N GLN A 57 34.73 22.66 -43.05
CA GLN A 57 33.88 22.86 -44.26
C GLN A 57 34.04 22.04 -45.57
N GLY A 58 32.87 21.70 -46.14
CA GLY A 58 32.68 21.48 -47.59
C GLY A 58 31.21 21.24 -47.97
N ARG A 59 30.64 22.15 -48.76
CA ARG A 59 29.23 22.28 -49.17
C ARG A 59 29.08 21.78 -50.62
N LEU A 60 27.90 21.25 -51.02
CA LEU A 60 27.13 21.56 -52.26
C LEU A 60 26.37 20.37 -52.91
N LYS A 61 25.06 20.62 -53.15
CA LYS A 61 24.24 20.39 -54.39
C LYS A 61 24.04 18.96 -54.92
N SER A 62 22.98 18.60 -55.67
CA SER A 62 21.59 19.02 -55.96
C SER A 62 21.14 18.21 -57.20
N HIS A 63 19.83 17.97 -57.37
CA HIS A 63 19.12 17.48 -58.58
C HIS A 63 19.28 15.97 -58.92
N SER A 64 18.30 15.24 -59.49
CA SER A 64 17.16 15.55 -60.37
C SER A 64 16.13 14.39 -60.30
N ARG A 65 14.80 14.60 -60.38
CA ARG A 65 13.88 14.37 -61.55
C ARG A 65 13.94 12.94 -62.15
N GLU A 66 12.87 12.25 -62.56
CA GLU A 66 11.47 12.58 -62.88
C GLU A 66 10.66 11.28 -63.18
N ARG A 67 9.32 11.36 -62.97
CA ARG A 67 8.17 10.86 -63.80
C ARG A 67 7.86 9.37 -64.05
N GLY A 68 6.54 9.11 -63.96
CA GLY A 68 5.77 8.16 -64.79
C GLY A 68 4.77 7.31 -63.98
N VAL A 69 3.60 7.82 -63.55
CA VAL A 69 2.29 7.90 -64.25
C VAL A 69 1.62 6.55 -64.58
N GLY A 70 0.43 6.35 -63.99
CA GLY A 70 -0.71 5.57 -64.51
C GLY A 70 -0.72 4.08 -64.12
N GLY A 71 -1.81 3.46 -63.66
CA GLY A 71 -3.19 3.88 -63.47
C GLY A 71 -4.05 2.64 -63.15
N LEU A 72 -5.10 2.86 -62.36
CA LEU A 72 -6.42 2.21 -62.39
C LEU A 72 -6.57 0.67 -62.20
N ARG A 73 -7.27 0.38 -61.10
CA ARG A 73 -8.52 -0.41 -60.96
C ARG A 73 -8.48 -1.94 -60.80
N LYS A 74 -9.18 -2.33 -59.70
CA LYS A 74 -10.14 -3.44 -59.54
C LYS A 74 -9.51 -4.84 -59.60
N THR A 75 -9.90 -5.86 -58.86
CA THR A 75 -10.98 -6.21 -57.92
C THR A 75 -10.63 -7.62 -57.42
N ASN A 76 -11.31 -8.07 -56.36
CA ASN A 76 -11.51 -9.49 -55.99
C ASN A 76 -10.44 -10.15 -55.11
N SER A 77 -10.80 -10.26 -53.82
CA SER A 77 -10.74 -11.50 -53.02
C SER A 77 -11.15 -12.75 -53.84
N PRO A 78 -10.75 -13.99 -53.52
CA PRO A 78 -10.83 -14.50 -52.14
C PRO A 78 -9.85 -15.62 -51.71
N SER A 79 -9.88 -15.86 -50.40
CA SER A 79 -9.90 -17.15 -49.70
C SER A 79 -8.90 -18.28 -50.00
N THR A 80 -8.39 -18.78 -48.88
CA THR A 80 -8.22 -20.20 -48.48
C THR A 80 -6.97 -20.97 -48.88
N SER A 81 -6.30 -21.41 -47.79
CA SER A 81 -5.76 -22.75 -47.53
C SER A 81 -4.59 -23.25 -48.36
N GLY A 82 -3.54 -23.68 -47.66
CA GLY A 82 -2.51 -24.52 -48.25
C GLY A 82 -1.28 -24.63 -47.37
N GLU A 83 -1.34 -25.58 -46.44
CA GLU A 83 -0.21 -26.10 -45.68
C GLU A 83 0.96 -26.50 -46.60
N ASN A 84 2.19 -26.28 -46.11
CA ASN A 84 3.24 -27.30 -45.98
C ASN A 84 4.65 -26.69 -46.11
N GLY A 85 5.57 -27.22 -45.30
CA GLY A 85 6.96 -27.35 -45.72
C GLY A 85 7.97 -26.63 -44.84
N CYS A 86 8.36 -27.30 -43.76
CA CYS A 86 9.60 -27.06 -43.03
C CYS A 86 10.81 -26.86 -43.96
N SER A 87 11.61 -25.84 -43.69
CA SER A 87 13.09 -25.93 -43.75
C SER A 87 13.72 -24.70 -43.08
N ASN A 88 14.22 -24.91 -41.85
CA ASN A 88 15.27 -24.06 -41.30
C ASN A 88 16.58 -24.39 -42.04
N PRO A 89 17.47 -23.40 -42.18
CA PRO A 89 18.73 -23.54 -41.46
C PRO A 89 19.14 -22.27 -40.71
N PHE A 90 19.72 -22.53 -39.54
CA PHE A 90 20.37 -21.61 -38.62
C PHE A 90 21.37 -20.64 -39.29
N SER A 91 21.43 -19.38 -38.83
CA SER A 91 22.57 -18.92 -38.00
C SER A 91 22.46 -17.47 -37.51
N LYS A 92 22.52 -17.36 -36.17
CA LYS A 92 23.31 -16.43 -35.34
C LYS A 92 23.30 -14.93 -35.64
N ILE A 93 22.72 -14.16 -34.71
CA ILE A 93 23.31 -12.88 -34.27
C ILE A 93 23.39 -12.86 -32.74
N HIS A 94 24.58 -12.52 -32.27
CA HIS A 94 25.03 -12.32 -30.90
C HIS A 94 24.31 -11.16 -30.20
N PHE A 95 23.94 -11.34 -28.92
CA PHE A 95 23.93 -10.24 -27.96
C PHE A 95 24.74 -10.63 -26.73
N THR A 96 25.77 -9.83 -26.50
CA THR A 96 26.71 -9.86 -25.38
C THR A 96 26.10 -9.10 -24.21
N PHE A 97 25.85 -9.76 -23.08
CA PHE A 97 25.60 -9.12 -21.80
C PHE A 97 26.81 -9.38 -20.89
N VAL A 98 27.46 -8.30 -20.44
CA VAL A 98 28.54 -8.34 -19.45
C VAL A 98 27.92 -8.40 -18.06
N ARG A 99 28.46 -9.33 -17.27
CA ARG A 99 28.17 -9.72 -15.89
C ARG A 99 28.43 -8.61 -14.87
N VAL A 100 27.64 -8.59 -13.80
CA VAL A 100 28.14 -8.47 -12.42
C VAL A 100 27.49 -9.58 -11.58
N ASN A 101 28.32 -10.23 -10.76
CA ASN A 101 28.14 -11.53 -10.10
C ASN A 101 27.13 -11.55 -8.95
N CYS A 102 26.36 -12.63 -8.85
CA CYS A 102 25.96 -13.24 -7.58
C CYS A 102 25.79 -14.76 -7.73
N PHE A 103 26.54 -15.50 -6.89
CA PHE A 103 26.33 -16.87 -6.40
C PHE A 103 26.12 -18.05 -7.38
N TYR A 104 27.21 -18.81 -7.57
CA TYR A 104 27.19 -20.28 -7.69
C TYR A 104 26.65 -20.85 -6.36
N ILE A 105 25.80 -21.88 -6.31
CA ILE A 105 26.08 -23.31 -6.48
C ILE A 105 24.71 -24.02 -6.52
N PHE A 106 24.45 -24.91 -7.49
CA PHE A 106 23.71 -26.18 -7.31
C PHE A 106 23.46 -26.86 -8.67
N LYS A 107 24.27 -27.86 -8.99
CA LYS A 107 23.83 -29.01 -9.80
C LYS A 107 24.89 -30.11 -9.72
N LEU A 108 24.72 -31.03 -8.79
CA LEU A 108 25.11 -32.44 -8.94
C LEU A 108 24.50 -33.24 -7.78
N HIS A 109 24.06 -34.45 -8.11
CA HIS A 109 23.41 -35.46 -7.27
C HIS A 109 21.89 -35.32 -7.05
N HIS A 110 21.16 -35.66 -8.11
CA HIS A 110 19.98 -36.53 -7.97
C HIS A 110 20.49 -37.91 -7.53
N VAL A 111 20.01 -38.41 -6.39
CA VAL A 111 19.72 -39.82 -6.03
C VAL A 111 19.57 -39.91 -4.50
N PHE A 112 18.37 -40.37 -4.09
CA PHE A 112 17.86 -40.69 -2.74
C PHE A 112 17.53 -39.57 -1.74
N LEU A 113 16.34 -39.73 -1.13
CA LEU A 113 15.68 -39.05 0.02
C LEU A 113 14.69 -37.92 -0.31
N LEU A 114 13.44 -38.32 -0.57
CA LEU A 114 12.23 -37.50 -0.41
C LEU A 114 11.79 -37.57 1.08
N PRO A 115 11.62 -36.45 1.81
CA PRO A 115 11.14 -36.47 3.19
C PRO A 115 9.61 -36.47 3.26
N LEU A 116 9.12 -36.96 4.40
CA LEU A 116 7.73 -37.13 4.78
C LEU A 116 6.91 -35.83 4.69
N SER A 117 6.20 -35.63 3.58
CA SER A 117 5.07 -34.69 3.50
C SER A 117 3.72 -35.41 3.26
N LEU A 118 3.64 -36.70 3.59
CA LEU A 118 2.53 -37.59 3.21
C LEU A 118 1.56 -37.95 4.35
N LEU A 119 1.64 -37.31 5.51
CA LEU A 119 0.77 -37.64 6.66
C LEU A 119 -0.50 -36.78 6.81
N PHE A 120 -0.67 -35.71 6.02
CA PHE A 120 -1.91 -34.90 6.04
C PHE A 120 -2.67 -34.81 4.71
N PHE A 121 -2.09 -35.27 3.59
CA PHE A 121 -2.82 -35.48 2.33
C PHE A 121 -3.44 -36.90 2.20
N HIS A 122 -3.34 -37.72 3.24
CA HIS A 122 -3.81 -39.10 3.25
C HIS A 122 -5.28 -39.26 3.67
N ARG A 123 -6.05 -38.16 3.78
CA ARG A 123 -7.52 -38.22 3.96
C ARG A 123 -8.34 -37.99 2.69
N LEU A 124 -7.71 -37.58 1.57
CA LEU A 124 -8.43 -37.37 0.30
C LEU A 124 -7.76 -37.96 -0.97
N VAL A 125 -6.51 -38.46 -0.91
CA VAL A 125 -5.79 -38.92 -2.12
C VAL A 125 -5.61 -40.45 -2.20
N LEU A 126 -5.85 -41.22 -1.13
CA LEU A 126 -5.76 -42.69 -1.19
C LEU A 126 -7.09 -43.42 -1.38
N SER A 127 -8.12 -42.75 -1.91
CA SER A 127 -9.25 -43.42 -2.55
C SER A 127 -9.03 -43.64 -4.06
N THR A 128 -7.94 -43.14 -4.66
CA THR A 128 -7.75 -43.18 -6.13
C THR A 128 -6.50 -43.90 -6.63
N PHE A 129 -5.63 -44.45 -5.77
CA PHE A 129 -4.60 -45.41 -6.20
C PHE A 129 -5.12 -46.85 -6.19
N SER A 130 -6.17 -47.07 -6.97
CA SER A 130 -6.57 -48.42 -7.37
C SER A 130 -6.98 -48.37 -8.83
N ARG A 131 -5.98 -48.31 -9.72
CA ARG A 131 -6.07 -48.93 -11.04
C ARG A 131 -4.73 -48.91 -11.76
N MET A 132 -4.41 -50.07 -12.31
CA MET A 132 -3.26 -50.47 -13.15
C MET A 132 -2.08 -50.99 -12.29
N ASN A 133 -1.73 -52.29 -12.25
CA ASN A 133 -1.87 -53.34 -13.26
C ASN A 133 -1.81 -54.77 -12.65
N THR A 134 -2.59 -55.68 -13.25
CA THR A 134 -2.43 -57.15 -13.40
C THR A 134 -2.28 -58.11 -12.20
N ASN A 135 -3.30 -58.97 -12.04
CA ASN A 135 -3.30 -60.37 -11.57
C ASN A 135 -2.38 -60.78 -10.40
N SER A 136 -2.73 -60.39 -9.17
CA SER A 136 -2.45 -61.22 -7.99
C SER A 136 -3.70 -61.30 -7.10
N SER A 137 -3.98 -62.49 -6.58
CA SER A 137 -5.05 -62.78 -5.63
C SER A 137 -4.57 -62.46 -4.20
N ASP A 138 -4.15 -61.22 -3.96
CA ASP A 138 -3.65 -60.81 -2.64
C ASP A 138 -4.75 -60.10 -1.86
N GLU A 139 -5.13 -60.67 -0.70
CA GLU A 139 -5.98 -60.00 0.29
C GLU A 139 -5.12 -59.07 1.16
N PHE A 140 -5.45 -57.79 1.18
CA PHE A 140 -4.77 -56.79 2.02
C PHE A 140 -5.61 -56.48 3.27
N PHE A 141 -5.08 -56.76 4.46
CA PHE A 141 -5.69 -56.38 5.75
C PHE A 141 -5.08 -55.08 6.29
N GLN A 142 -5.92 -54.11 6.64
CA GLN A 142 -5.52 -52.86 7.28
C GLN A 142 -6.24 -52.70 8.63
N ALA A 143 -5.49 -52.74 9.72
CA ALA A 143 -6.04 -52.50 11.06
C ALA A 143 -6.37 -51.01 11.26
N THR A 144 -7.63 -50.71 11.62
CA THR A 144 -8.07 -49.36 11.98
C THR A 144 -7.41 -48.92 13.29
N ASN A 145 -6.92 -47.68 13.34
CA ASN A 145 -6.26 -47.07 14.51
C ASN A 145 -4.99 -47.77 15.02
N HIS A 146 -4.35 -48.62 14.20
CA HIS A 146 -3.11 -49.32 14.58
C HIS A 146 -2.00 -48.38 15.07
N ALA A 147 -1.80 -47.23 14.39
CA ALA A 147 -0.81 -46.23 14.77
C ALA A 147 -1.11 -45.62 16.16
N GLU A 148 -2.35 -45.22 16.41
CA GLU A 148 -2.76 -44.62 17.69
C GLU A 148 -2.59 -45.60 18.86
N GLN A 149 -3.02 -46.86 18.68
CA GLN A 149 -2.83 -47.90 19.70
C GLN A 149 -1.35 -48.19 19.97
N THR A 150 -0.50 -48.10 18.94
CA THR A 150 0.94 -48.28 19.06
C THR A 150 1.59 -47.14 19.82
N PHE A 151 1.25 -45.88 19.51
CA PHE A 151 1.75 -44.72 20.25
C PHE A 151 1.30 -44.70 21.71
N ARG A 152 0.06 -45.12 22.02
CA ARG A 152 -0.39 -45.28 23.43
C ARG A 152 0.45 -46.31 24.21
N LYS A 153 0.88 -47.39 23.56
CA LYS A 153 1.81 -48.35 24.18
C LYS A 153 3.19 -47.74 24.40
N MET A 154 3.71 -46.98 23.43
CA MET A 154 4.99 -46.27 23.56
C MET A 154 4.95 -45.21 24.67
N GLU A 155 3.82 -44.51 24.84
CA GLU A 155 3.59 -43.61 25.97
C GLU A 155 3.64 -44.36 27.31
N THR A 156 3.02 -45.55 27.39
CA THR A 156 3.09 -46.39 28.59
C THR A 156 4.53 -46.80 28.92
N TYR A 157 5.35 -47.10 27.91
CA TYR A 157 6.78 -47.40 28.10
C TYR A 157 7.56 -46.19 28.62
N LEU A 158 7.27 -44.99 28.10
CA LEU A 158 7.84 -43.74 28.61
C LEU A 158 7.53 -43.54 30.09
N GLN A 159 6.26 -43.73 30.50
CA GLN A 159 5.82 -43.57 31.90
C GLN A 159 6.54 -44.55 32.86
N HIS A 160 6.77 -45.79 32.41
CA HIS A 160 7.48 -46.81 33.18
C HIS A 160 9.01 -46.76 33.00
N LYS A 161 9.54 -45.81 32.21
CA LYS A 161 10.96 -45.68 31.84
C LYS A 161 11.54 -46.96 31.22
N GLN A 162 10.73 -47.68 30.44
CA GLN A 162 11.13 -48.88 29.72
C GLN A 162 11.63 -48.52 28.33
N LEU A 163 12.70 -49.16 27.88
CA LEU A 163 13.29 -48.99 26.54
C LEU A 163 13.73 -47.55 26.17
N CYS A 164 13.82 -46.64 27.15
CA CYS A 164 14.32 -45.29 26.92
C CYS A 164 15.83 -45.33 26.65
N ASP A 165 16.25 -44.83 25.48
CA ASP A 165 17.61 -44.89 24.94
C ASP A 165 18.28 -43.51 24.87
N VAL A 166 17.63 -42.49 25.42
CA VAL A 166 18.18 -41.14 25.57
C VAL A 166 17.59 -40.42 26.78
N LEU A 167 18.41 -39.61 27.43
CA LEU A 167 18.05 -38.73 28.54
C LEU A 167 18.35 -37.28 28.18
N LEU A 168 17.31 -36.46 28.04
CA LEU A 168 17.43 -35.03 27.78
C LEU A 168 17.58 -34.27 29.12
N ILE A 169 18.61 -33.44 29.22
CA ILE A 169 18.90 -32.64 30.41
C ILE A 169 18.64 -31.17 30.10
N ALA A 170 17.60 -30.59 30.71
CA ALA A 170 17.30 -29.16 30.64
C ALA A 170 17.31 -28.57 32.06
N GLY A 171 18.30 -27.71 32.34
CA GLY A 171 18.58 -27.26 33.70
C GLY A 171 18.83 -28.44 34.64
N ASP A 172 18.01 -28.54 35.70
CA ASP A 172 18.09 -29.63 36.69
C ASP A 172 17.16 -30.82 36.38
N HIS A 173 16.40 -30.77 35.28
CA HIS A 173 15.44 -31.81 34.93
C HIS A 173 16.05 -32.84 33.98
N LYS A 174 15.85 -34.12 34.32
CA LYS A 174 16.24 -35.28 33.52
C LYS A 174 15.00 -35.91 32.91
N ILE A 175 14.84 -35.79 31.60
CA ILE A 175 13.65 -36.22 30.84
C ILE A 175 14.02 -37.45 29.99
N PRO A 176 13.59 -38.66 30.37
CA PRO A 176 13.83 -39.85 29.56
C PRO A 176 12.97 -39.80 28.29
N ALA A 177 13.48 -40.31 27.17
CA ALA A 177 12.75 -40.39 25.91
C ALA A 177 13.29 -41.53 25.03
N HIS A 178 12.64 -41.70 23.87
CA HIS A 178 13.04 -42.66 22.84
C HIS A 178 13.51 -41.91 21.58
N ARG A 179 14.73 -42.17 21.12
CA ARG A 179 15.34 -41.53 19.94
C ARG A 179 14.46 -41.66 18.71
N LEU A 180 13.91 -42.86 18.49
CA LEU A 180 13.04 -43.12 17.34
C LEU A 180 11.79 -42.22 17.31
N VAL A 181 11.14 -42.03 18.46
CA VAL A 181 9.92 -41.21 18.55
C VAL A 181 10.25 -39.73 18.35
N LEU A 182 11.32 -39.25 18.99
CA LEU A 182 11.76 -37.86 18.84
C LEU A 182 12.19 -37.55 17.40
N SER A 183 12.97 -38.42 16.76
CA SER A 183 13.37 -38.28 15.36
C SER A 183 12.21 -38.35 14.37
N ALA A 184 11.13 -39.07 14.72
CA ALA A 184 9.96 -39.15 13.86
C ALA A 184 9.13 -37.86 13.86
N VAL A 185 9.22 -37.06 14.93
CA VAL A 185 8.38 -35.87 15.13
C VAL A 185 9.15 -34.56 14.93
N SER A 186 10.48 -34.58 15.09
CA SER A 186 11.34 -33.39 15.04
C SER A 186 12.52 -33.60 14.09
N ASP A 187 12.64 -32.70 13.11
CA ASP A 187 13.78 -32.69 12.19
C ASP A 187 15.11 -32.39 12.90
N TYR A 188 15.08 -31.59 13.97
CA TYR A 188 16.24 -31.32 14.81
C TYR A 188 16.77 -32.62 15.46
N PHE A 189 15.90 -33.42 16.08
CA PHE A 189 16.30 -34.70 16.66
C PHE A 189 16.64 -35.74 15.59
N ALA A 190 15.94 -35.74 14.46
CA ALA A 190 16.28 -36.59 13.33
C ALA A 190 17.71 -36.33 12.86
N ALA A 191 18.06 -35.06 12.63
CA ALA A 191 19.42 -34.66 12.27
C ALA A 191 20.43 -35.04 13.36
N MET A 192 20.14 -34.78 14.63
CA MET A 192 21.03 -35.09 15.75
C MET A 192 21.31 -36.60 15.90
N PHE A 193 20.31 -37.46 15.70
CA PHE A 193 20.45 -38.90 15.96
C PHE A 193 20.86 -39.71 14.73
N THR A 194 20.69 -39.17 13.52
CA THR A 194 21.04 -39.88 12.27
C THR A 194 22.34 -39.39 11.62
N SER A 195 22.91 -38.27 12.09
CA SER A 195 24.20 -37.77 11.61
C SER A 195 25.37 -38.26 12.48
N ASP A 196 26.59 -38.20 11.95
CA ASP A 196 27.84 -38.55 12.65
C ASP A 196 28.29 -37.49 13.67
N VAL A 197 27.35 -36.91 14.42
CA VAL A 197 27.64 -35.98 15.53
C VAL A 197 27.86 -36.73 16.84
N ARG A 198 28.57 -36.11 17.79
CA ARG A 198 28.97 -36.78 19.06
C ARG A 198 27.75 -37.17 19.89
N GLU A 199 26.73 -36.32 19.86
CA GLU A 199 25.44 -36.43 20.53
C GLU A 199 24.64 -37.65 20.04
N ALA A 200 24.89 -38.11 18.81
CA ALA A 200 24.25 -39.30 18.25
C ALA A 200 24.57 -40.57 19.07
N LYS A 201 25.72 -40.60 19.76
CA LYS A 201 26.19 -41.76 20.55
C LYS A 201 26.11 -41.54 22.06
N GLN A 202 25.63 -40.40 22.52
CA GLN A 202 25.55 -40.07 23.96
C GLN A 202 24.21 -40.47 24.58
N GLU A 203 24.24 -41.09 25.76
CA GLU A 203 23.01 -41.42 26.49
C GLU A 203 22.39 -40.18 27.16
N GLU A 204 23.21 -39.23 27.60
CA GLU A 204 22.76 -37.96 28.21
C GLU A 204 23.05 -36.77 27.28
N ILE A 205 22.02 -36.00 26.93
CA ILE A 205 22.12 -34.85 26.02
C ILE A 205 21.66 -33.60 26.74
N LYS A 206 22.55 -32.61 26.84
CA LYS A 206 22.26 -31.34 27.51
C LYS A 206 21.64 -30.35 26.53
N MET A 207 20.42 -29.91 26.85
CA MET A 207 19.66 -28.92 26.09
C MET A 207 19.87 -27.55 26.72
N GLU A 208 20.79 -26.77 26.16
CA GLU A 208 21.06 -25.42 26.66
C GLU A 208 20.02 -24.42 26.13
N GLY A 209 19.59 -23.51 27.01
CA GLY A 209 18.65 -22.43 26.63
C GLY A 209 17.19 -22.82 26.50
N VAL A 210 16.81 -24.06 26.86
CA VAL A 210 15.41 -24.53 26.80
C VAL A 210 14.79 -24.56 28.19
N ASP A 211 13.57 -24.07 28.31
CA ASP A 211 12.80 -24.20 29.55
C ASP A 211 12.44 -25.68 29.84
N PRO A 212 12.70 -26.19 31.06
CA PRO A 212 12.48 -27.60 31.37
C PRO A 212 11.03 -28.07 31.23
N GLU A 213 10.06 -27.22 31.59
CA GLU A 213 8.63 -27.57 31.52
C GLU A 213 8.12 -27.53 30.08
N ALA A 214 8.59 -26.57 29.28
CA ALA A 214 8.35 -26.55 27.85
C ALA A 214 8.90 -27.81 27.17
N LEU A 215 10.16 -28.19 27.44
CA LEU A 215 10.75 -29.40 26.86
C LEU A 215 9.96 -30.65 27.25
N ARG A 216 9.56 -30.77 28.52
CA ARG A 216 8.75 -31.90 29.00
C ARG A 216 7.41 -32.00 28.28
N SER A 217 6.76 -30.86 28.06
CA SER A 217 5.48 -30.77 27.35
C SER A 217 5.63 -31.16 25.87
N LEU A 218 6.71 -30.73 25.21
CA LEU A 218 7.01 -31.08 23.81
C LEU A 218 7.38 -32.56 23.64
N VAL A 219 8.13 -33.13 24.58
CA VAL A 219 8.39 -34.57 24.60
C VAL A 219 7.08 -35.33 24.79
N HIS A 220 6.23 -34.94 25.74
CA HIS A 220 4.93 -35.57 25.92
C HIS A 220 4.05 -35.49 24.65
N PHE A 221 4.03 -34.32 24.00
CA PHE A 221 3.35 -34.12 22.71
C PHE A 221 3.83 -35.09 21.63
N ALA A 222 5.13 -35.43 21.58
CA ALA A 222 5.66 -36.38 20.60
C ALA A 222 5.04 -37.80 20.74
N TYR A 223 4.54 -38.17 21.93
CA TYR A 223 3.89 -39.46 22.16
C TYR A 223 2.36 -39.39 22.06
N THR A 224 1.74 -38.29 22.49
CA THR A 224 0.28 -38.19 22.61
C THR A 224 -0.39 -37.41 21.48
N GLY A 225 0.34 -36.50 20.83
CA GLY A 225 -0.23 -35.51 19.91
C GLY A 225 -1.09 -34.44 20.61
N VAL A 226 -1.08 -34.39 21.94
CA VAL A 226 -1.88 -33.45 22.74
C VAL A 226 -0.96 -32.42 23.39
N LEU A 227 -1.36 -31.15 23.31
CA LEU A 227 -0.60 -30.04 23.87
C LEU A 227 -1.55 -29.06 24.59
N GLU A 228 -1.24 -28.74 25.84
CA GLU A 228 -1.95 -27.74 26.63
C GLU A 228 -1.29 -26.37 26.43
N LEU A 229 -2.06 -25.35 26.02
CA LEU A 229 -1.56 -24.00 25.80
C LEU A 229 -2.02 -23.09 26.94
N LYS A 230 -1.07 -22.41 27.59
CA LYS A 230 -1.32 -21.45 28.67
C LYS A 230 -0.64 -20.13 28.35
N GLU A 231 -1.26 -19.01 28.75
CA GLU A 231 -0.72 -17.67 28.51
C GLU A 231 0.67 -17.46 29.15
N GLU A 232 0.90 -18.05 30.32
CA GLU A 232 2.16 -17.91 31.06
C GLU A 232 3.32 -18.75 30.52
N THR A 233 3.04 -19.82 29.77
CA THR A 233 4.08 -20.75 29.25
C THR A 233 4.24 -20.71 27.73
N ILE A 234 3.39 -19.97 27.01
CA ILE A 234 3.35 -20.01 25.55
C ILE A 234 4.66 -19.52 24.91
N GLU A 235 5.32 -18.53 25.50
CA GLU A 235 6.57 -17.99 24.98
C GLU A 235 7.72 -19.00 25.10
N SER A 236 7.87 -19.62 26.28
CA SER A 236 8.90 -20.65 26.47
C SER A 236 8.62 -21.90 25.62
N LEU A 237 7.35 -22.26 25.48
CA LEU A 237 6.91 -23.36 24.63
C LEU A 237 7.19 -23.10 23.15
N LEU A 238 6.87 -21.91 22.63
CA LEU A 238 7.12 -21.56 21.23
C LEU A 238 8.62 -21.49 20.95
N ALA A 239 9.41 -20.88 21.84
CA ALA A 239 10.86 -20.81 21.68
C ALA A 239 11.50 -22.21 21.64
N ALA A 240 11.05 -23.11 22.53
CA ALA A 240 11.48 -24.50 22.53
C ALA A 240 11.05 -25.24 21.25
N ALA A 241 9.81 -25.03 20.78
CA ALA A 241 9.31 -25.64 19.56
C ALA A 241 10.07 -25.16 18.30
N CYS A 242 10.43 -23.88 18.24
CA CYS A 242 11.27 -23.32 17.17
C CYS A 242 12.67 -23.96 17.16
N LEU A 243 13.31 -24.05 18.32
CA LEU A 243 14.64 -24.69 18.44
C LEU A 243 14.58 -26.16 18.00
N LEU A 244 13.55 -26.88 18.42
CA LEU A 244 13.35 -28.29 18.10
C LEU A 244 12.69 -28.52 16.72
N GLN A 245 12.44 -27.47 15.95
CA GLN A 245 11.84 -27.53 14.61
C GLN A 245 10.49 -28.29 14.57
N LEU A 246 9.66 -28.12 15.59
CA LEU A 246 8.34 -28.74 15.69
C LEU A 246 7.27 -27.90 14.98
N SER A 247 7.20 -28.00 13.65
CA SER A 247 6.35 -27.15 12.79
C SER A 247 4.88 -27.09 13.20
N GLN A 248 4.25 -28.22 13.54
CA GLN A 248 2.84 -28.25 13.98
C GLN A 248 2.62 -27.48 15.28
N VAL A 249 3.55 -27.60 16.23
CA VAL A 249 3.47 -26.90 17.52
C VAL A 249 3.70 -25.41 17.32
N ILE A 250 4.67 -25.02 16.49
CA ILE A 250 4.93 -23.62 16.13
C ILE A 250 3.65 -22.99 15.57
N GLN A 251 2.99 -23.64 14.61
CA GLN A 251 1.75 -23.12 14.02
C GLN A 251 0.64 -22.93 15.06
N VAL A 252 0.45 -23.91 15.95
CA VAL A 252 -0.59 -23.86 16.99
C VAL A 252 -0.30 -22.77 18.01
N CYS A 253 0.97 -22.61 18.42
CA CYS A 253 1.38 -21.54 19.35
C CYS A 253 1.24 -20.15 18.72
N CYS A 254 1.66 -19.98 17.47
CA CYS A 254 1.46 -18.73 16.71
C CYS A 254 -0.03 -18.39 16.60
N ASN A 255 -0.89 -19.35 16.25
CA ASN A 255 -2.34 -19.14 16.18
C ASN A 255 -2.96 -18.77 17.53
N PHE A 256 -2.43 -19.30 18.64
CA PHE A 256 -2.86 -18.91 19.98
C PHE A 256 -2.48 -17.46 20.30
N LEU A 257 -1.24 -17.07 20.02
CA LEU A 257 -0.75 -15.69 20.21
C LEU A 257 -1.50 -14.68 19.34
N MET A 258 -1.81 -15.02 18.08
CA MET A 258 -2.60 -14.16 17.19
C MET A 258 -3.99 -13.85 17.76
N LYS A 259 -4.61 -14.79 18.47
CA LYS A 259 -5.94 -14.60 19.11
C LYS A 259 -5.88 -13.75 20.38
N GLN A 260 -4.68 -13.58 20.96
CA GLN A 260 -4.45 -12.87 22.23
C GLN A 260 -3.77 -11.51 22.03
N LEU A 261 -3.72 -11.01 20.78
CA LEU A 261 -3.19 -9.68 20.50
C LEU A 261 -4.05 -8.60 21.16
N HIS A 262 -3.37 -7.74 21.91
CA HIS A 262 -3.95 -6.61 22.63
C HIS A 262 -3.00 -5.40 22.51
N PRO A 263 -3.48 -4.15 22.57
CA PRO A 263 -2.61 -2.97 22.43
C PRO A 263 -1.49 -2.91 23.47
N SER A 264 -1.67 -3.57 24.62
CA SER A 264 -0.68 -3.63 25.70
C SER A 264 0.40 -4.70 25.56
N ASN A 265 0.25 -5.69 24.66
CA ASN A 265 1.21 -6.81 24.49
C ASN A 265 1.70 -6.99 23.05
N CYS A 266 1.11 -6.28 22.08
CA CYS A 266 1.39 -6.48 20.67
C CYS A 266 2.86 -6.15 20.31
N LEU A 267 3.48 -5.19 20.99
CA LEU A 267 4.90 -4.85 20.81
C LEU A 267 5.81 -5.97 21.33
N GLY A 268 5.48 -6.52 22.51
CA GLY A 268 6.13 -7.71 23.06
C GLY A 268 6.04 -8.91 22.11
N ILE A 269 4.82 -9.26 21.66
CA ILE A 269 4.57 -10.38 20.74
C ILE A 269 5.30 -10.15 19.41
N ARG A 270 5.30 -8.93 18.89
CA ARG A 270 6.04 -8.56 17.65
C ARG A 270 7.53 -8.77 17.82
N SER A 271 8.13 -8.26 18.90
CA SER A 271 9.57 -8.44 19.17
C SER A 271 9.92 -9.90 19.40
N PHE A 272 9.03 -10.66 20.04
CA PHE A 272 9.22 -12.08 20.29
C PHE A 272 9.15 -12.88 18.99
N ALA A 273 8.19 -12.59 18.12
CA ALA A 273 8.06 -13.23 16.81
C ALA A 273 9.28 -12.99 15.91
N ASP A 274 9.83 -11.77 15.92
CA ASP A 274 11.08 -11.42 15.22
C ASP A 274 12.25 -12.27 15.75
N ALA A 275 12.39 -12.36 17.08
CA ALA A 275 13.45 -13.15 17.72
C ALA A 275 13.36 -14.65 17.42
N GLN A 276 12.14 -15.20 17.26
CA GLN A 276 11.91 -16.61 16.94
C GLN A 276 11.84 -16.90 15.42
N GLY A 277 12.00 -15.89 14.56
CA GLY A 277 11.88 -16.05 13.11
C GLY A 277 10.46 -16.42 12.63
N CYS A 278 9.43 -16.15 13.45
CA CYS A 278 8.04 -16.45 13.15
C CYS A 278 7.42 -15.33 12.30
N VAL A 279 7.69 -15.34 11.00
CA VAL A 279 7.32 -14.25 10.06
C VAL A 279 5.81 -13.98 10.02
N ASP A 280 4.96 -15.02 10.03
CA ASP A 280 3.50 -14.82 9.99
C ASP A 280 2.98 -14.13 11.24
N LEU A 281 3.43 -14.56 12.42
CA LEU A 281 3.07 -13.92 13.69
C LEU A 281 3.61 -12.49 13.76
N LEU A 282 4.84 -12.26 13.29
CA LEU A 282 5.46 -10.94 13.21
C LEU A 282 4.63 -9.99 12.36
N ASN A 283 4.21 -10.42 11.17
CA ASN A 283 3.39 -9.63 10.25
C ASN A 283 2.02 -9.29 10.84
N VAL A 284 1.35 -10.27 11.46
CA VAL A 284 0.04 -10.05 12.10
C VAL A 284 0.17 -9.08 13.28
N ALA A 285 1.16 -9.27 14.15
CA ALA A 285 1.41 -8.38 15.28
C ALA A 285 1.82 -6.96 14.83
N HIS A 286 2.61 -6.85 13.76
CA HIS A 286 2.99 -5.57 13.17
C HIS A 286 1.77 -4.83 12.60
N ASN A 287 0.95 -5.49 11.79
CA ASN A 287 -0.28 -4.89 11.23
C ASN A 287 -1.23 -4.44 12.33
N TYR A 288 -1.41 -5.26 13.39
CA TYR A 288 -2.20 -4.90 14.56
C TYR A 288 -1.64 -3.65 15.26
N THR A 289 -0.32 -3.57 15.42
CA THR A 289 0.36 -2.40 16.00
C THR A 289 0.10 -1.14 15.18
N MET A 290 0.15 -1.25 13.85
CA MET A 290 -0.11 -0.11 12.95
C MET A 290 -1.58 0.33 13.00
N GLU A 291 -2.51 -0.62 13.10
CA GLU A 291 -3.96 -0.36 13.14
C GLU A 291 -4.42 0.28 14.46
N HIS A 292 -3.91 -0.20 15.59
CA HIS A 292 -4.26 0.24 16.95
C HIS A 292 -3.23 1.20 17.56
N PHE A 293 -2.43 1.89 16.74
CA PHE A 293 -1.29 2.68 17.20
C PHE A 293 -1.64 3.68 18.31
N LEU A 294 -2.80 4.33 18.24
CA LEU A 294 -3.29 5.29 19.25
C LEU A 294 -3.45 4.67 20.64
N GLU A 295 -3.84 3.40 20.72
CA GLU A 295 -3.98 2.66 21.97
C GLU A 295 -2.61 2.13 22.42
N VAL A 296 -1.76 1.70 21.48
CA VAL A 296 -0.42 1.17 21.77
C VAL A 296 0.47 2.22 22.44
N ILE A 297 0.48 3.47 21.96
CA ILE A 297 1.33 4.54 22.52
C ILE A 297 0.98 4.93 23.96
N GLN A 298 -0.21 4.54 24.45
CA GLN A 298 -0.64 4.79 25.83
C GLN A 298 -0.08 3.75 26.82
N ASN A 299 0.45 2.64 26.32
CA ASN A 299 0.93 1.53 27.13
C ASN A 299 2.42 1.67 27.47
N GLN A 300 2.82 1.11 28.62
CA GLN A 300 4.20 1.19 29.11
C GLN A 300 5.22 0.49 28.19
N GLU A 301 4.81 -0.57 27.47
CA GLU A 301 5.68 -1.28 26.52
C GLU A 301 6.27 -0.33 25.47
N PHE A 302 5.48 0.63 24.98
CA PHE A 302 5.95 1.63 24.02
C PHE A 302 7.09 2.49 24.58
N LEU A 303 6.96 2.96 25.82
CA LEU A 303 7.97 3.80 26.48
C LEU A 303 9.29 3.05 26.73
N LEU A 304 9.24 1.72 26.82
CA LEU A 304 10.38 0.85 27.07
C LEU A 304 11.09 0.38 25.79
N LEU A 305 10.55 0.70 24.61
CA LEU A 305 11.17 0.31 23.34
C LEU A 305 12.55 0.92 23.15
N PRO A 306 13.50 0.17 22.56
CA PRO A 306 14.80 0.70 22.16
C PRO A 306 14.67 1.61 20.92
N THR A 307 15.63 2.53 20.74
CA THR A 307 15.65 3.50 19.61
C THR A 307 15.46 2.83 18.25
N ALA A 308 16.09 1.67 18.02
CA ALA A 308 15.99 0.95 16.75
C ALA A 308 14.56 0.51 16.40
N GLU A 309 13.76 0.12 17.40
CA GLU A 309 12.36 -0.27 17.18
C GLU A 309 11.45 0.94 16.97
N ILE A 310 11.73 2.06 17.64
CA ILE A 310 11.03 3.33 17.39
C ILE A 310 11.28 3.81 15.96
N VAL A 311 12.52 3.75 15.47
CA VAL A 311 12.84 4.09 14.07
C VAL A 311 12.02 3.23 13.10
N LYS A 312 11.97 1.91 13.30
CA LYS A 312 11.15 1.01 12.47
C LYS A 312 9.68 1.41 12.49
N LEU A 313 9.12 1.71 13.66
CA LEU A 313 7.73 2.14 13.80
C LEU A 313 7.48 3.48 13.06
N LEU A 314 8.27 4.52 13.33
CA LEU A 314 8.10 5.86 12.76
C LEU A 314 8.34 5.91 11.24
N SER A 315 9.18 5.00 10.72
CA SER A 315 9.45 4.88 9.29
C SER A 315 8.27 4.33 8.48
N SER A 316 7.27 3.72 9.13
CA SER A 316 6.13 3.09 8.45
C SER A 316 5.12 4.12 7.94
N ASP A 317 4.69 3.98 6.69
CA ASP A 317 3.63 4.81 6.10
C ASP A 317 2.21 4.34 6.47
N ASP A 318 2.11 3.16 7.08
CA ASP A 318 0.85 2.45 7.35
C ASP A 318 0.30 2.70 8.76
N ILE A 319 0.97 3.53 9.57
CA ILE A 319 0.52 3.89 10.92
C ILE A 319 -0.86 4.55 10.84
N ASN A 320 -1.84 4.01 11.57
CA ASN A 320 -3.20 4.54 11.61
C ASN A 320 -3.31 5.69 12.63
N VAL A 321 -3.20 6.92 12.14
CA VAL A 321 -3.29 8.15 12.94
C VAL A 321 -4.14 9.18 12.21
N PRO A 322 -4.80 10.10 12.95
CA PRO A 322 -5.59 11.17 12.34
C PRO A 322 -4.72 12.23 11.66
N ASP A 323 -3.53 12.48 12.22
CA ASP A 323 -2.60 13.52 11.78
C ASP A 323 -1.16 13.20 12.18
N GLU A 324 -0.20 13.93 11.59
CA GLU A 324 1.22 13.78 11.90
C GLU A 324 1.58 14.33 13.29
N GLU A 325 0.78 15.26 13.83
CA GLU A 325 1.00 15.82 15.17
C GLU A 325 0.90 14.73 16.24
N THR A 326 -0.02 13.79 16.09
CA THR A 326 -0.18 12.63 16.97
C THR A 326 1.10 11.80 17.06
N ILE A 327 1.79 11.58 15.93
CA ILE A 327 3.06 10.84 15.87
C ILE A 327 4.18 11.64 16.52
N PHE A 328 4.20 12.95 16.28
CA PHE A 328 5.13 13.85 16.95
C PHE A 328 4.96 13.81 18.47
N GLN A 329 3.73 13.87 18.98
CA GLN A 329 3.46 13.76 20.41
C GLN A 329 3.89 12.39 20.97
N ALA A 330 3.65 11.30 20.24
CA ALA A 330 4.10 9.97 20.62
C ALA A 330 5.64 9.89 20.75
N LEU A 331 6.39 10.45 19.79
CA LEU A 331 7.85 10.55 19.88
C LEU A 331 8.25 11.37 21.12
N MET A 332 7.61 12.52 21.36
CA MET A 332 7.94 13.36 22.50
C MET A 332 7.62 12.69 23.84
N MET A 333 6.55 11.90 23.94
CA MET A 333 6.26 11.08 25.12
C MET A 333 7.37 10.06 25.39
N TRP A 334 7.86 9.39 24.34
CA TRP A 334 8.97 8.43 24.45
C TRP A 334 10.29 9.11 24.84
N VAL A 335 10.64 10.26 24.25
CA VAL A 335 11.86 11.00 24.59
C VAL A 335 11.80 11.54 26.03
N ARG A 336 10.66 12.08 26.46
CA ARG A 336 10.47 12.63 27.81
C ARG A 336 10.59 11.58 28.92
N TYR A 337 10.37 10.30 28.62
CA TYR A 337 10.51 9.21 29.58
C TYR A 337 11.97 9.01 30.04
N ASP A 338 12.95 9.23 29.14
CA ASP A 338 14.38 9.14 29.45
C ASP A 338 15.17 10.18 28.64
N VAL A 339 15.01 11.45 29.03
CA VAL A 339 15.60 12.60 28.31
C VAL A 339 17.12 12.48 28.23
N GLN A 340 17.78 12.01 29.29
CA GLN A 340 19.23 11.98 29.39
C GLN A 340 19.88 11.09 28.32
N ASN A 341 19.30 9.91 28.05
CA ASN A 341 19.84 8.99 27.06
C ASN A 341 19.25 9.15 25.67
N ARG A 342 18.03 9.69 25.54
CA ARG A 342 17.28 9.73 24.26
C ARG A 342 17.37 11.07 23.54
N GLN A 343 17.74 12.16 24.22
CA GLN A 343 17.86 13.48 23.59
C GLN A 343 18.90 13.50 22.46
N GLN A 344 19.98 12.73 22.58
CA GLN A 344 21.00 12.59 21.53
C GLN A 344 20.48 11.94 20.25
N ASP A 345 19.43 11.12 20.33
CA ASP A 345 18.82 10.45 19.18
C ASP A 345 17.73 11.31 18.52
N LEU A 346 17.36 12.45 19.11
CA LEU A 346 16.20 13.25 18.71
C LEU A 346 16.30 13.74 17.27
N GLY A 347 17.44 14.29 16.84
CA GLY A 347 17.64 14.75 15.46
C GLY A 347 17.41 13.65 14.42
N VAL A 348 17.87 12.43 14.70
CA VAL A 348 17.67 11.26 13.82
C VAL A 348 16.19 10.85 13.80
N LEU A 349 15.54 10.83 14.97
CA LEU A 349 14.13 10.44 15.09
C LEU A 349 13.18 11.43 14.40
N LEU A 350 13.48 12.73 14.47
CA LEU A 350 12.70 13.77 13.79
C LEU A 350 12.75 13.66 12.27
N ALA A 351 13.80 13.07 11.70
CA ALA A 351 13.90 12.83 10.26
C ALA A 351 12.83 11.84 9.74
N TYR A 352 12.22 11.04 10.62
CA TYR A 352 11.11 10.12 10.29
C TYR A 352 9.73 10.75 10.50
N ILE A 353 9.68 11.98 11.00
CA ILE A 353 8.45 12.76 11.14
C ILE A 353 8.30 13.69 9.94
N ARG A 354 7.09 13.76 9.39
CA ARG A 354 6.73 14.65 8.28
C ARG A 354 6.50 16.07 8.78
N LEU A 355 7.55 16.69 9.33
CA LEU A 355 7.50 18.07 9.87
C LEU A 355 6.88 19.10 8.90
N PRO A 356 7.10 19.04 7.56
CA PRO A 356 6.44 19.96 6.61
C PRO A 356 4.90 19.84 6.55
N LEU A 357 4.32 18.82 7.18
CA LEU A 357 2.88 18.58 7.25
C LEU A 357 2.28 18.93 8.63
N LEU A 358 3.10 19.38 9.57
CA LEU A 358 2.64 19.84 10.88
C LEU A 358 2.01 21.25 10.79
N PRO A 359 1.16 21.62 11.75
CA PRO A 359 0.64 22.99 11.84
C PRO A 359 1.76 24.02 12.02
N PRO A 360 1.69 25.19 11.33
CA PRO A 360 2.70 26.25 11.48
C PRO A 360 2.88 26.76 12.91
N GLN A 361 1.81 26.77 13.72
CA GLN A 361 1.88 27.17 15.13
C GLN A 361 2.79 26.22 15.92
N LEU A 362 2.64 24.90 15.73
CA LEU A 362 3.47 23.91 16.40
C LEU A 362 4.94 24.06 16.00
N LEU A 363 5.24 24.26 14.70
CA LEU A 363 6.62 24.46 14.25
C LEU A 363 7.29 25.69 14.91
N ALA A 364 6.56 26.79 15.07
CA ALA A 364 7.05 27.97 15.76
C ALA A 364 7.30 27.73 17.27
N ASP A 365 6.44 26.94 17.92
CA ASP A 365 6.63 26.57 19.32
C ASP A 365 7.86 25.66 19.52
N LEU A 366 8.15 24.79 18.54
CA LEU A 366 9.33 23.90 18.56
C LEU A 366 10.64 24.66 18.39
N GLU A 367 10.67 25.67 17.53
CA GLU A 367 11.86 26.52 17.31
C GLU A 367 12.30 27.22 18.62
N ASN A 368 11.35 27.60 19.46
CA ASN A 368 11.60 28.28 20.74
C ASN A 368 11.99 27.32 21.89
N ASN A 369 11.92 26.01 21.67
CA ASN A 369 12.15 25.03 22.71
C ASN A 369 13.63 24.59 22.75
N LYS A 370 14.24 24.71 23.94
CA LYS A 370 15.66 24.42 24.18
C LYS A 370 16.11 23.02 23.74
N MET A 371 15.22 22.03 23.79
CA MET A 371 15.55 20.68 23.34
C MET A 371 15.90 20.59 21.85
N PHE A 372 15.37 21.50 21.03
CA PHE A 372 15.58 21.53 19.59
C PHE A 372 16.58 22.62 19.17
N SER A 373 16.71 23.70 19.96
CA SER A 373 17.65 24.78 19.67
C SER A 373 19.11 24.37 19.80
N ASP A 374 19.41 23.37 20.63
CA ASP A 374 20.80 22.99 20.92
C ASP A 374 21.34 21.96 19.89
N ASP A 375 20.47 21.33 19.11
CA ASP A 375 20.82 20.32 18.09
C ASP A 375 20.71 20.92 16.68
N LEU A 376 21.85 20.97 15.97
CA LEU A 376 21.96 21.47 14.61
C LEU A 376 21.08 20.71 13.61
N GLU A 377 20.90 19.40 13.79
CA GLU A 377 20.11 18.59 12.86
C GLU A 377 18.61 18.87 13.05
N CYS A 378 18.16 19.00 14.30
CA CYS A 378 16.81 19.46 14.61
C CYS A 378 16.50 20.81 13.96
N GLN A 379 17.41 21.78 14.06
CA GLN A 379 17.25 23.10 13.45
C GLN A 379 17.12 23.04 11.92
N LYS A 380 17.95 22.23 11.23
CA LYS A 380 17.86 22.07 9.77
C LYS A 380 16.50 21.53 9.35
N LEU A 381 16.01 20.51 10.06
CA LEU A 381 14.72 19.87 9.77
C LEU A 381 13.54 20.85 9.99
N LEU A 382 13.59 21.66 11.05
CA LEU A 382 12.60 22.70 11.32
C LEU A 382 12.64 23.81 10.26
N MET A 383 13.82 24.32 9.90
CA MET A 383 13.96 25.33 8.86
C MET A 383 13.41 24.85 7.50
N GLU A 384 13.62 23.59 7.15
CA GLU A 384 13.03 23.01 5.94
C GLU A 384 11.50 23.02 6.00
N ALA A 385 10.92 22.58 7.12
CA ALA A 385 9.48 22.59 7.30
C ALA A 385 8.91 24.01 7.20
N MET A 386 9.52 24.99 7.88
CA MET A 386 9.12 26.40 7.79
C MET A 386 9.21 26.93 6.36
N LYS A 387 10.28 26.61 5.62
CA LYS A 387 10.44 27.00 4.21
C LYS A 387 9.33 26.42 3.32
N TYR A 388 8.89 25.20 3.59
CA TYR A 388 7.78 24.55 2.88
C TYR A 388 6.43 25.28 3.09
N HIS A 389 6.21 25.85 4.28
CA HIS A 389 5.04 26.69 4.55
C HIS A 389 5.15 28.09 3.96
N LEU A 390 6.33 28.73 4.06
CA LEU A 390 6.57 30.10 3.60
C LEU A 390 6.59 30.25 2.07
N LEU A 391 6.88 29.17 1.33
CA LEU A 391 7.01 29.20 -0.13
C LEU A 391 6.07 28.18 -0.82
N PRO A 392 4.72 28.36 -0.76
CA PRO A 392 3.77 27.43 -1.38
C PRO A 392 4.01 27.19 -2.88
N GLU A 393 4.43 28.24 -3.60
CA GLU A 393 4.70 28.15 -5.03
C GLU A 393 5.91 27.27 -5.39
N ARG A 394 6.82 27.06 -4.45
CA ARG A 394 8.05 26.26 -4.65
C ARG A 394 7.95 24.85 -4.06
N ARG A 395 6.81 24.46 -3.49
CA ARG A 395 6.59 23.09 -2.97
C ARG A 395 6.94 21.98 -3.96
N PRO A 396 6.69 22.10 -5.28
CA PRO A 396 7.13 21.08 -6.24
C PRO A 396 8.65 20.85 -6.27
N MET A 397 9.45 21.85 -5.86
CA MET A 397 10.91 21.75 -5.77
C MET A 397 11.41 21.19 -4.42
N PHE A 398 10.53 21.08 -3.43
CA PHE A 398 10.86 20.60 -2.08
C PHE A 398 10.31 19.19 -1.82
N GLN A 399 9.99 18.43 -2.86
CA GLN A 399 9.44 17.09 -2.71
C GLN A 399 10.48 16.16 -2.06
N SER A 400 10.07 15.51 -0.98
CA SER A 400 10.85 14.51 -0.27
C SER A 400 9.91 13.48 0.38
N PRO A 401 10.42 12.34 0.90
CA PRO A 401 9.60 11.41 1.67
C PRO A 401 8.84 12.07 2.84
N ARG A 402 9.36 13.19 3.39
CA ARG A 402 8.73 13.94 4.48
C ARG A 402 7.63 14.91 4.03
N THR A 403 7.51 15.21 2.74
CA THR A 403 6.40 16.02 2.20
C THR A 403 5.23 15.18 1.70
N LYS A 404 5.41 13.86 1.63
CA LYS A 404 4.34 12.91 1.30
C LYS A 404 3.55 12.57 2.57
N PRO A 405 2.23 12.77 2.65
CA PRO A 405 1.46 12.39 3.84
C PRO A 405 1.41 10.87 4.08
N ARG A 406 1.12 10.44 5.32
CA ARG A 406 0.88 9.02 5.64
C ARG A 406 -0.44 8.56 5.04
N LYS A 407 -0.56 7.26 4.74
CA LYS A 407 -1.75 6.71 4.07
C LYS A 407 -3.04 6.91 4.86
N SER A 408 -2.96 6.90 6.20
CA SER A 408 -4.10 7.17 7.10
C SER A 408 -4.57 8.64 7.05
N THR A 409 -3.65 9.58 6.79
CA THR A 409 -3.92 11.03 6.90
C THR A 409 -4.46 11.67 5.61
N VAL A 410 -4.41 10.96 4.47
CA VAL A 410 -4.84 11.51 3.17
C VAL A 410 -6.37 11.53 3.00
N GLY A 411 -7.08 10.82 3.87
CA GLY A 411 -8.51 10.56 3.74
C GLY A 411 -8.78 9.33 2.86
N ALA A 412 -10.03 9.19 2.43
CA ALA A 412 -10.48 8.09 1.59
C ALA A 412 -11.17 8.62 0.34
N LEU A 413 -11.02 7.89 -0.76
CA LEU A 413 -11.64 8.22 -2.03
C LEU A 413 -13.01 7.55 -2.14
N TYR A 414 -14.02 8.30 -2.57
CA TYR A 414 -15.40 7.86 -2.67
C TYR A 414 -15.82 7.88 -4.12
N ALA A 415 -16.28 6.74 -4.64
CA ALA A 415 -16.94 6.63 -5.94
C ALA A 415 -18.46 6.56 -5.74
N VAL A 416 -19.16 7.62 -6.15
CA VAL A 416 -20.60 7.81 -5.90
C VAL A 416 -21.38 7.60 -7.19
N GLY A 417 -22.23 6.57 -7.20
CA GLY A 417 -23.15 6.28 -8.30
C GLY A 417 -22.48 6.05 -9.65
N GLY A 418 -23.08 6.56 -10.72
CA GLY A 418 -22.63 6.37 -12.11
C GLY A 418 -23.52 5.38 -12.88
N MET A 419 -23.23 5.22 -14.17
CA MET A 419 -23.88 4.26 -15.05
C MET A 419 -23.08 2.95 -15.06
N ASP A 420 -23.72 1.85 -14.70
CA ASP A 420 -23.19 0.50 -14.73
C ASP A 420 -23.96 -0.36 -15.76
N ALA A 421 -23.64 -1.66 -15.82
CA ALA A 421 -24.36 -2.60 -16.67
C ALA A 421 -25.88 -2.69 -16.36
N THR A 422 -26.31 -2.30 -15.16
CA THR A 422 -27.73 -2.28 -14.75
C THR A 422 -28.43 -0.93 -15.02
N LYS A 423 -27.81 -0.07 -15.83
CA LYS A 423 -28.30 1.26 -16.25
C LYS A 423 -28.39 2.30 -15.13
N GLY A 424 -27.64 2.14 -14.03
CA GLY A 424 -27.50 3.15 -13.00
C GLY A 424 -27.19 2.56 -11.63
N SER A 425 -25.97 2.78 -11.17
CA SER A 425 -25.52 2.41 -9.82
C SER A 425 -26.01 3.43 -8.80
N THR A 426 -26.53 2.92 -7.68
CA THR A 426 -26.82 3.70 -6.47
C THR A 426 -25.74 3.56 -5.41
N THR A 427 -24.72 2.74 -5.65
CA THR A 427 -23.75 2.38 -4.61
C THR A 427 -22.69 3.45 -4.42
N ILE A 428 -22.28 3.60 -3.16
CA ILE A 428 -21.16 4.43 -2.73
C ILE A 428 -20.05 3.49 -2.29
N GLU A 429 -18.96 3.46 -3.05
CA GLU A 429 -17.76 2.69 -2.72
C GLU A 429 -16.69 3.64 -2.14
N LYS A 430 -16.02 3.19 -1.07
CA LYS A 430 -14.90 3.88 -0.41
C LYS A 430 -13.63 3.08 -0.67
N TYR A 431 -12.61 3.75 -1.18
CA TYR A 431 -11.24 3.25 -1.26
C TYR A 431 -10.42 3.77 -0.08
N ASP A 432 -9.78 2.84 0.62
CA ASP A 432 -8.84 3.14 1.70
C ASP A 432 -7.42 2.81 1.24
N LEU A 433 -6.55 3.82 1.21
CA LEU A 433 -5.18 3.69 0.73
C LEU A 433 -4.32 2.80 1.62
N ARG A 434 -4.62 2.73 2.92
CA ARG A 434 -3.86 1.92 3.89
C ARG A 434 -4.16 0.45 3.73
N THR A 435 -5.44 0.09 3.62
CA THR A 435 -5.85 -1.33 3.41
C THR A 435 -5.80 -1.75 1.95
N ASN A 436 -5.68 -0.79 1.03
CA ASN A 436 -5.68 -0.98 -0.41
C ASN A 436 -6.93 -1.75 -0.91
N THR A 437 -8.11 -1.36 -0.41
CA THR A 437 -9.37 -2.06 -0.72
C THR A 437 -10.53 -1.09 -0.97
N TRP A 438 -11.44 -1.51 -1.86
CA TRP A 438 -12.72 -0.85 -2.09
C TRP A 438 -13.83 -1.54 -1.31
N VAL A 439 -14.56 -0.78 -0.49
CA VAL A 439 -15.67 -1.29 0.31
C VAL A 439 -16.92 -0.46 0.02
N GLN A 440 -18.07 -1.13 -0.19
CA GLN A 440 -19.34 -0.44 -0.28
C GLN A 440 -19.77 0.07 1.11
N VAL A 441 -19.91 1.39 1.24
CA VAL A 441 -20.20 2.06 2.53
C VAL A 441 -21.63 2.60 2.62
N GLY A 442 -22.32 2.73 1.49
CA GLY A 442 -23.69 3.24 1.46
C GLY A 442 -24.35 3.12 0.09
N VAL A 443 -25.60 3.53 0.03
CA VAL A 443 -26.40 3.65 -1.19
C VAL A 443 -27.14 4.98 -1.22
N MET A 444 -27.34 5.53 -2.41
CA MET A 444 -28.18 6.71 -2.64
C MET A 444 -29.67 6.36 -2.48
N ASN A 445 -30.50 7.36 -2.19
CA ASN A 445 -31.96 7.21 -2.01
C ASN A 445 -32.71 6.81 -3.30
N GLY A 446 -32.04 6.87 -4.46
CA GLY A 446 -32.62 6.48 -5.74
C GLY A 446 -31.59 6.48 -6.85
N ARG A 447 -32.00 5.96 -8.01
CA ARG A 447 -31.17 6.01 -9.22
C ARG A 447 -31.06 7.46 -9.69
N ARG A 448 -29.84 7.89 -9.97
CA ARG A 448 -29.54 9.24 -10.44
C ARG A 448 -28.28 9.17 -11.28
N LEU A 449 -28.29 9.89 -12.40
CA LEU A 449 -27.17 9.96 -13.33
C LEU A 449 -26.79 11.42 -13.58
N GLN A 450 -25.53 11.66 -13.97
CA GLN A 450 -25.05 12.99 -14.35
C GLN A 450 -25.34 14.08 -13.30
N PHE A 451 -25.35 13.70 -12.03
CA PHE A 451 -25.33 14.63 -10.90
C PHE A 451 -23.87 15.06 -10.65
N GLY A 452 -23.67 16.05 -9.79
CA GLY A 452 -22.35 16.38 -9.25
C GLY A 452 -22.27 16.10 -7.76
N VAL A 453 -21.05 15.94 -7.25
CA VAL A 453 -20.79 15.76 -5.81
C VAL A 453 -19.77 16.78 -5.33
N ALA A 454 -20.07 17.42 -4.21
CA ALA A 454 -19.12 18.22 -3.43
C ALA A 454 -18.90 17.60 -2.06
N VAL A 455 -17.74 17.90 -1.47
CA VAL A 455 -17.43 17.56 -0.09
C VAL A 455 -17.34 18.85 0.72
N ILE A 456 -18.18 18.98 1.73
CA ILE A 456 -18.18 20.10 2.69
C ILE A 456 -18.30 19.49 4.09
N ASP A 457 -17.43 19.90 5.01
CA ASP A 457 -17.38 19.38 6.39
C ASP A 457 -17.42 17.85 6.46
N ASN A 458 -16.64 17.20 5.59
CA ASN A 458 -16.54 15.73 5.45
C ASN A 458 -17.85 15.01 5.10
N LYS A 459 -18.85 15.72 4.56
CA LYS A 459 -20.12 15.18 4.08
C LYS A 459 -20.22 15.26 2.56
N LEU A 460 -20.91 14.30 1.97
CA LEU A 460 -21.12 14.22 0.52
C LEU A 460 -22.41 14.96 0.16
N TYR A 461 -22.32 15.98 -0.68
CA TYR A 461 -23.47 16.70 -1.21
C TYR A 461 -23.71 16.28 -2.65
N VAL A 462 -24.80 15.55 -2.90
CA VAL A 462 -25.25 15.11 -4.22
C VAL A 462 -26.19 16.17 -4.79
N VAL A 463 -25.83 16.75 -5.94
CA VAL A 463 -26.50 17.93 -6.50
C VAL A 463 -27.04 17.63 -7.90
N GLY A 464 -28.33 17.89 -8.11
CA GLY A 464 -28.98 17.82 -9.42
C GLY A 464 -29.05 16.39 -9.98
N GLY A 465 -28.70 16.23 -11.25
CA GLY A 465 -28.75 14.98 -12.00
C GLY A 465 -30.09 14.70 -12.66
N ARG A 466 -30.21 13.50 -13.22
CA ARG A 466 -31.44 13.02 -13.86
C ARG A 466 -31.77 11.58 -13.50
N ASP A 467 -33.05 11.27 -13.49
CA ASP A 467 -33.59 9.92 -13.43
C ASP A 467 -34.46 9.70 -14.68
N GLY A 468 -33.98 8.86 -15.60
CA GLY A 468 -34.56 8.75 -16.94
C GLY A 468 -34.58 10.10 -17.68
N LEU A 469 -35.78 10.58 -18.01
CA LEU A 469 -36.01 11.87 -18.68
C LEU A 469 -36.19 13.04 -17.70
N LYS A 470 -36.33 12.77 -16.40
CA LYS A 470 -36.60 13.81 -15.39
C LYS A 470 -35.29 14.41 -14.89
N THR A 471 -35.05 15.68 -15.22
CA THR A 471 -33.98 16.49 -14.61
C THR A 471 -34.37 16.87 -13.17
N SER A 472 -33.39 16.94 -12.27
CA SER A 472 -33.56 17.29 -10.86
C SER A 472 -32.84 18.59 -10.50
N ASN A 473 -33.41 19.36 -9.57
CA ASN A 473 -32.75 20.47 -8.87
C ASN A 473 -32.44 20.14 -7.40
N MET A 474 -32.75 18.91 -6.96
CA MET A 474 -32.62 18.51 -5.56
C MET A 474 -31.15 18.44 -5.13
N VAL A 475 -30.94 18.69 -3.84
CA VAL A 475 -29.65 18.55 -3.17
C VAL A 475 -29.84 17.65 -1.97
N GLU A 476 -29.00 16.63 -1.86
CA GLU A 476 -29.02 15.68 -0.74
C GLU A 476 -27.63 15.59 -0.12
N CYS A 477 -27.57 15.58 1.20
CA CYS A 477 -26.36 15.47 1.98
C CYS A 477 -26.29 14.09 2.63
N TYR A 478 -25.23 13.34 2.38
CA TYR A 478 -24.92 12.09 3.07
C TYR A 478 -23.78 12.31 4.06
N ASN A 479 -24.00 11.92 5.31
CA ASN A 479 -22.97 11.88 6.33
C ASN A 479 -22.32 10.47 6.36
N PRO A 480 -21.06 10.31 5.94
CA PRO A 480 -20.40 9.00 5.91
C PRO A 480 -20.20 8.36 7.30
N VAL A 481 -20.16 9.17 8.37
CA VAL A 481 -19.98 8.68 9.75
C VAL A 481 -21.29 8.11 10.28
N THR A 482 -22.37 8.89 10.22
CA THR A 482 -23.68 8.47 10.76
C THR A 482 -24.47 7.61 9.78
N LYS A 483 -24.05 7.56 8.50
CA LYS A 483 -24.73 6.89 7.38
C LYS A 483 -26.14 7.41 7.11
N VAL A 484 -26.41 8.66 7.47
CA VAL A 484 -27.73 9.30 7.32
C VAL A 484 -27.75 10.26 6.14
N TRP A 485 -28.85 10.23 5.39
CA TRP A 485 -29.17 11.20 4.34
C TRP A 485 -30.02 12.35 4.88
N SER A 486 -29.82 13.55 4.35
CA SER A 486 -30.60 14.74 4.68
C SER A 486 -30.89 15.55 3.43
N THR A 487 -32.13 15.99 3.27
CA THR A 487 -32.53 16.88 2.18
C THR A 487 -32.02 18.29 2.45
N MET A 488 -31.38 18.89 1.46
CA MET A 488 -30.88 20.26 1.50
C MET A 488 -31.75 21.17 0.62
N PRO A 489 -31.68 22.50 0.82
CA PRO A 489 -32.40 23.43 -0.05
C PRO A 489 -32.02 23.23 -1.53
N PRO A 490 -33.01 23.12 -2.44
CA PRO A 490 -32.78 22.81 -3.84
C PRO A 490 -32.21 24.01 -4.59
N MET A 491 -31.57 23.74 -5.73
CA MET A 491 -31.20 24.78 -6.69
C MET A 491 -32.45 25.42 -7.31
N SER A 492 -32.30 26.64 -7.81
CA SER A 492 -33.38 27.32 -8.55
C SER A 492 -33.63 26.65 -9.90
N THR A 493 -32.57 26.22 -10.59
CA THR A 493 -32.67 25.55 -11.90
C THR A 493 -32.49 24.04 -11.75
N HIS A 494 -33.27 23.27 -12.52
CA HIS A 494 -33.06 21.82 -12.67
C HIS A 494 -31.82 21.60 -13.54
N ARG A 495 -30.89 20.73 -13.13
CA ARG A 495 -29.60 20.57 -13.82
C ARG A 495 -29.15 19.12 -13.83
N HIS A 496 -28.85 18.58 -15.01
CA HIS A 496 -28.05 17.36 -15.16
C HIS A 496 -26.83 17.62 -16.04
N GLY A 497 -25.78 16.81 -15.90
CA GLY A 497 -24.49 17.02 -16.58
C GLY A 497 -23.81 18.31 -16.13
N LEU A 498 -24.14 18.84 -14.95
CA LEU A 498 -23.51 20.01 -14.35
C LEU A 498 -22.13 19.68 -13.79
N GLY A 499 -21.29 20.70 -13.65
CA GLY A 499 -20.09 20.61 -12.83
C GLY A 499 -20.32 21.17 -11.42
N ILE A 500 -19.71 20.55 -10.42
CA ILE A 500 -19.75 20.99 -9.03
C ILE A 500 -18.32 21.20 -8.53
N ALA A 501 -18.07 22.32 -7.88
CA ALA A 501 -16.82 22.58 -7.18
C ALA A 501 -17.05 23.42 -5.92
N VAL A 502 -16.17 23.26 -4.94
CA VAL A 502 -16.11 24.08 -3.74
C VAL A 502 -14.95 25.06 -3.90
N LEU A 503 -15.21 26.34 -3.72
CA LEU A 503 -14.22 27.40 -3.80
C LEU A 503 -14.36 28.29 -2.56
N GLU A 504 -13.33 28.30 -1.71
CA GLU A 504 -13.25 29.12 -0.49
C GLU A 504 -14.42 28.93 0.49
N GLY A 505 -15.02 27.74 0.51
CA GLY A 505 -16.16 27.39 1.37
C GLY A 505 -17.47 27.13 0.62
N PRO A 506 -18.03 28.07 -0.15
CA PRO A 506 -19.27 27.85 -0.90
C PRO A 506 -19.12 26.85 -2.05
N MET A 507 -20.23 26.17 -2.37
CA MET A 507 -20.36 25.27 -3.51
C MET A 507 -20.91 26.02 -4.72
N TYR A 508 -20.43 25.67 -5.91
CA TYR A 508 -20.89 26.25 -7.17
C TYR A 508 -21.44 25.15 -8.09
N ALA A 509 -22.65 25.37 -8.61
CA ALA A 509 -23.30 24.57 -9.63
C ALA A 509 -23.16 25.27 -10.98
N VAL A 510 -22.33 24.70 -11.86
CA VAL A 510 -21.89 25.34 -13.09
C VAL A 510 -22.49 24.62 -14.30
N GLY A 511 -23.27 25.37 -15.10
CA GLY A 511 -23.86 24.90 -16.35
C GLY A 511 -24.77 23.67 -16.17
N GLY A 512 -24.64 22.71 -17.09
CA GLY A 512 -25.49 21.53 -17.20
C GLY A 512 -26.56 21.67 -18.27
N HIS A 513 -27.63 20.89 -18.14
CA HIS A 513 -28.79 20.90 -19.01
C HIS A 513 -30.06 20.82 -18.14
N ASP A 514 -31.07 21.64 -18.43
CA ASP A 514 -32.30 21.71 -17.64
C ASP A 514 -33.38 20.71 -18.05
N GLY A 515 -33.21 20.07 -19.21
CA GLY A 515 -34.19 19.20 -19.85
C GLY A 515 -34.68 19.75 -21.18
N TRP A 516 -34.40 21.02 -21.45
CA TRP A 516 -34.73 21.75 -22.67
C TRP A 516 -33.49 22.34 -23.36
N SER A 517 -32.60 22.96 -22.60
CA SER A 517 -31.46 23.72 -23.09
C SER A 517 -30.17 23.45 -22.30
N TYR A 518 -29.05 23.63 -22.99
CA TYR A 518 -27.73 23.69 -22.37
C TYR A 518 -27.58 25.00 -21.63
N LEU A 519 -27.04 24.95 -20.42
CA LEU A 519 -26.97 26.08 -19.50
C LEU A 519 -25.57 26.68 -19.47
N ASN A 520 -25.49 28.01 -19.46
CA ASN A 520 -24.29 28.77 -19.10
C ASN A 520 -24.40 29.42 -17.71
N THR A 521 -25.56 29.32 -17.06
CA THR A 521 -25.83 29.91 -15.75
C THR A 521 -25.10 29.16 -14.64
N VAL A 522 -24.76 29.89 -13.58
CA VAL A 522 -24.03 29.39 -12.43
C VAL A 522 -24.76 29.79 -11.16
N GLU A 523 -24.96 28.83 -10.27
CA GLU A 523 -25.56 29.06 -8.95
C GLU A 523 -24.52 28.79 -7.86
N ARG A 524 -24.46 29.65 -6.84
CA ARG A 524 -23.58 29.55 -5.68
C ARG A 524 -24.43 29.27 -4.45
N TRP A 525 -24.07 28.23 -3.71
CA TRP A 525 -24.63 27.93 -2.40
C TRP A 525 -24.03 28.86 -1.35
N ASP A 526 -24.88 29.61 -0.66
CA ASP A 526 -24.51 30.36 0.54
C ASP A 526 -24.81 29.51 1.79
N PRO A 527 -23.78 28.99 2.49
CA PRO A 527 -23.99 28.18 3.68
C PRO A 527 -24.58 28.97 4.86
N GLN A 528 -24.35 30.30 4.94
CA GLN A 528 -24.90 31.13 6.02
C GLN A 528 -26.37 31.44 5.79
N ALA A 529 -26.71 31.89 4.57
CA ALA A 529 -28.10 32.22 4.21
C ALA A 529 -28.93 30.98 3.86
N ARG A 530 -28.30 29.81 3.72
CA ARG A 530 -28.92 28.52 3.34
C ARG A 530 -29.74 28.60 2.05
N GLN A 531 -29.23 29.33 1.05
CA GLN A 531 -29.90 29.52 -0.23
C GLN A 531 -28.92 29.51 -1.41
N TRP A 532 -29.44 29.19 -2.59
CA TRP A 532 -28.72 29.29 -3.85
C TRP A 532 -28.94 30.65 -4.49
N ASN A 533 -27.86 31.30 -4.92
CA ASN A 533 -27.89 32.58 -5.61
C ASN A 533 -27.20 32.48 -6.97
N TYR A 534 -27.72 33.18 -7.98
CA TYR A 534 -27.02 33.29 -9.26
C TYR A 534 -25.77 34.15 -9.14
N VAL A 535 -24.70 33.70 -9.81
CA VAL A 535 -23.50 34.50 -10.07
C VAL A 535 -23.38 34.73 -11.58
N ALA A 536 -22.32 35.41 -12.04
CA ALA A 536 -22.15 35.64 -13.46
C ALA A 536 -22.15 34.33 -14.26
N SER A 537 -22.86 34.36 -15.39
CA SER A 537 -22.93 33.23 -16.32
C SER A 537 -21.66 33.13 -17.17
N MET A 538 -21.34 31.91 -17.59
CA MET A 538 -20.32 31.65 -18.60
C MET A 538 -20.71 32.26 -19.94
N SER A 539 -19.73 32.51 -20.80
CA SER A 539 -19.96 32.95 -22.18
C SER A 539 -20.55 31.83 -23.05
N THR A 540 -20.16 30.58 -22.79
CA THR A 540 -20.59 29.40 -23.56
C THR A 540 -21.44 28.46 -22.69
N PRO A 541 -22.61 28.00 -23.15
CA PRO A 541 -23.37 26.94 -22.48
C PRO A 541 -22.63 25.60 -22.52
N ARG A 542 -22.61 24.88 -21.40
CA ARG A 542 -21.79 23.67 -21.24
C ARG A 542 -22.54 22.62 -20.43
N SER A 543 -22.55 21.37 -20.91
CA SER A 543 -22.91 20.19 -20.11
C SER A 543 -21.84 19.10 -20.22
N THR A 544 -21.79 18.19 -19.25
CA THR A 544 -20.77 17.13 -19.14
C THR A 544 -19.33 17.67 -19.19
N MET A 545 -19.12 18.84 -18.58
CA MET A 545 -17.81 19.50 -18.45
C MET A 545 -17.12 19.06 -17.16
N GLY A 546 -15.82 19.27 -17.06
CA GLY A 546 -15.11 19.21 -15.79
C GLY A 546 -15.06 20.58 -15.13
N VAL A 547 -15.23 20.64 -13.81
CA VAL A 547 -15.12 21.89 -13.03
C VAL A 547 -14.23 21.66 -11.83
N THR A 548 -13.31 22.59 -11.58
CA THR A 548 -12.40 22.51 -10.44
C THR A 548 -12.02 23.90 -9.94
N ALA A 549 -11.59 23.98 -8.68
CA ALA A 549 -11.04 25.19 -8.08
C ALA A 549 -9.51 25.13 -8.10
N LEU A 550 -8.87 26.22 -8.55
CA LEU A 550 -7.42 26.37 -8.58
C LEU A 550 -7.06 27.83 -8.30
N ASN A 551 -6.14 28.07 -7.36
CA ASN A 551 -5.62 29.40 -7.03
C ASN A 551 -6.71 30.46 -6.80
N GLY A 552 -7.75 30.14 -6.03
CA GLY A 552 -8.85 31.07 -5.69
C GLY A 552 -9.84 31.34 -6.84
N LYS A 553 -9.79 30.57 -7.93
CA LYS A 553 -10.68 30.72 -9.09
C LYS A 553 -11.32 29.38 -9.47
N LEU A 554 -12.47 29.42 -10.14
CA LEU A 554 -13.09 28.22 -10.73
C LEU A 554 -12.74 28.11 -12.21
N PHE A 555 -12.53 26.90 -12.69
CA PHE A 555 -12.27 26.61 -14.09
C PHE A 555 -13.34 25.66 -14.62
N ALA A 556 -13.97 26.03 -15.74
CA ALA A 556 -14.92 25.22 -16.49
C ALA A 556 -14.26 24.71 -17.77
N VAL A 557 -14.05 23.40 -17.86
CA VAL A 557 -13.16 22.77 -18.85
C VAL A 557 -13.95 21.87 -19.78
N GLY A 558 -13.88 22.13 -21.08
CA GLY A 558 -14.52 21.31 -22.11
C GLY A 558 -16.04 21.27 -21.98
N GLY A 559 -16.61 20.08 -22.11
CA GLY A 559 -18.05 19.83 -22.13
C GLY A 559 -18.66 19.88 -23.53
N ARG A 560 -19.98 20.00 -23.59
CA ARG A 560 -20.78 20.06 -24.82
C ARG A 560 -21.75 21.24 -24.78
N ASP A 561 -21.92 21.92 -25.91
CA ASP A 561 -22.81 23.08 -26.08
C ASP A 561 -24.11 22.74 -26.83
N GLY A 562 -24.34 21.46 -27.12
CA GLY A 562 -25.46 20.96 -27.93
C GLY A 562 -25.14 20.79 -29.41
N SER A 563 -24.09 21.44 -29.91
CA SER A 563 -23.60 21.26 -31.27
C SER A 563 -22.37 20.35 -31.31
N SER A 564 -21.40 20.57 -30.41
CA SER A 564 -20.13 19.84 -30.44
C SER A 564 -19.48 19.71 -29.06
N CYS A 565 -18.48 18.83 -28.96
CA CYS A 565 -17.56 18.83 -27.82
C CYS A 565 -16.66 20.07 -27.87
N LEU A 566 -16.37 20.64 -26.71
CA LEU A 566 -15.59 21.86 -26.57
C LEU A 566 -14.15 21.55 -26.18
N ARG A 567 -13.22 22.36 -26.70
CA ARG A 567 -11.82 22.42 -26.21
C ARG A 567 -11.55 23.66 -25.36
N SER A 568 -12.48 24.62 -25.37
CA SER A 568 -12.36 25.89 -24.64
C SER A 568 -12.47 25.68 -23.13
N MET A 569 -11.77 26.54 -22.40
CA MET A 569 -11.85 26.65 -20.94
C MET A 569 -12.20 28.09 -20.55
N GLU A 570 -13.02 28.24 -19.52
CA GLU A 570 -13.36 29.53 -18.91
C GLU A 570 -12.96 29.53 -17.44
N CYS A 571 -12.53 30.68 -16.94
CA CYS A 571 -12.12 30.90 -15.56
C CYS A 571 -13.00 31.96 -14.90
N PHE A 572 -13.57 31.64 -13.74
CA PHE A 572 -14.37 32.54 -12.92
C PHE A 572 -13.55 33.12 -11.79
N ASP A 573 -13.58 34.43 -11.67
CA ASP A 573 -13.05 35.15 -10.52
C ASP A 573 -14.19 35.57 -9.58
N PRO A 574 -14.27 35.01 -8.35
CA PRO A 574 -15.31 35.35 -7.40
C PRO A 574 -15.25 36.83 -6.95
N HIS A 575 -14.07 37.46 -6.97
CA HIS A 575 -13.89 38.84 -6.52
C HIS A 575 -14.48 39.85 -7.50
N THR A 576 -14.37 39.57 -8.79
CA THR A 576 -14.90 40.44 -9.85
C THR A 576 -16.27 39.97 -10.35
N ASN A 577 -16.71 38.77 -9.94
CA ASN A 577 -17.90 38.09 -10.44
C ASN A 577 -17.93 38.07 -11.97
N LYS A 578 -16.84 37.62 -12.60
CA LYS A 578 -16.69 37.56 -14.06
C LYS A 578 -16.03 36.27 -14.51
N TRP A 579 -16.46 35.80 -15.68
CA TRP A 579 -15.80 34.74 -16.43
C TRP A 579 -14.87 35.33 -17.48
N SER A 580 -13.71 34.71 -17.68
CA SER A 580 -12.74 35.04 -18.72
C SER A 580 -12.32 33.78 -19.46
N MET A 581 -12.07 33.89 -20.76
CA MET A 581 -11.52 32.79 -21.55
C MET A 581 -10.07 32.51 -21.15
N CYS A 582 -9.68 31.24 -21.13
CA CYS A 582 -8.29 30.78 -20.99
C CYS A 582 -7.84 30.08 -22.27
N ALA A 583 -6.56 29.71 -22.34
CA ALA A 583 -6.03 28.90 -23.43
C ALA A 583 -6.84 27.61 -23.61
N PRO A 584 -7.22 27.27 -24.86
CA PRO A 584 -7.95 26.04 -25.15
C PRO A 584 -7.05 24.82 -25.07
N MET A 585 -7.63 23.67 -24.68
CA MET A 585 -6.99 22.35 -24.81
C MET A 585 -6.66 22.04 -26.29
N THR A 586 -5.74 21.11 -26.53
CA THR A 586 -5.42 20.70 -27.91
C THR A 586 -6.52 19.85 -28.54
N LYS A 587 -7.25 19.07 -27.72
CA LYS A 587 -8.36 18.20 -28.14
C LYS A 587 -9.69 18.66 -27.55
N ARG A 588 -10.80 18.37 -28.24
CA ARG A 588 -12.16 18.57 -27.73
C ARG A 588 -12.50 17.44 -26.77
N ARG A 589 -13.19 17.74 -25.66
CA ARG A 589 -13.50 16.74 -24.63
C ARG A 589 -14.88 16.97 -24.02
N GLY A 590 -15.81 16.06 -24.32
CA GLY A 590 -17.04 15.84 -23.56
C GLY A 590 -16.85 14.73 -22.52
N GLY A 591 -17.49 14.85 -21.35
CA GLY A 591 -17.35 13.88 -20.26
C GLY A 591 -15.91 13.79 -19.73
N VAL A 592 -15.22 14.93 -19.69
CA VAL A 592 -13.82 15.03 -19.23
C VAL A 592 -13.72 14.94 -17.71
N GLY A 593 -12.75 14.18 -17.21
CA GLY A 593 -12.38 14.20 -15.79
C GLY A 593 -11.36 15.31 -15.53
N VAL A 594 -11.56 16.09 -14.46
CA VAL A 594 -10.68 17.22 -14.14
C VAL A 594 -10.34 17.22 -12.65
N ALA A 595 -9.05 17.39 -12.36
CA ALA A 595 -8.54 17.55 -11.01
C ALA A 595 -7.36 18.53 -10.98
N THR A 596 -7.00 18.99 -9.79
CA THR A 596 -5.87 19.89 -9.58
C THR A 596 -4.80 19.23 -8.73
N TYR A 597 -3.54 19.44 -9.10
CA TYR A 597 -2.40 18.93 -8.34
C TYR A 597 -1.17 19.80 -8.58
N ASN A 598 -0.42 20.12 -7.52
CA ASN A 598 0.79 20.95 -7.58
C ASN A 598 0.64 22.28 -8.34
N ASN A 599 -0.48 22.99 -8.11
CA ASN A 599 -0.86 24.25 -8.79
C ASN A 599 -1.13 24.14 -10.30
N PHE A 600 -1.27 22.93 -10.82
CA PHE A 600 -1.70 22.68 -12.18
C PHE A 600 -3.12 22.09 -12.21
N LEU A 601 -3.79 22.25 -13.35
CA LEU A 601 -5.05 21.58 -13.64
C LEU A 601 -4.78 20.45 -14.63
N TYR A 602 -5.39 19.28 -14.43
CA TYR A 602 -5.26 18.13 -15.30
C TYR A 602 -6.62 17.82 -15.94
N ALA A 603 -6.64 17.66 -17.26
CA ALA A 603 -7.78 17.21 -18.05
C ALA A 603 -7.51 15.79 -18.57
N VAL A 604 -8.34 14.85 -18.13
CA VAL A 604 -8.11 13.41 -18.30
C VAL A 604 -9.27 12.81 -19.09
N GLY A 605 -8.92 12.04 -20.13
CA GLY A 605 -9.88 11.27 -20.92
C GLY A 605 -10.97 12.13 -21.60
N GLY A 606 -12.17 11.57 -21.66
CA GLY A 606 -13.31 12.14 -22.37
C GLY A 606 -13.40 11.68 -23.82
N HIS A 607 -14.35 12.26 -24.55
CA HIS A 607 -14.56 11.94 -25.96
C HIS A 607 -14.64 13.18 -26.85
N ASP A 608 -14.30 12.98 -28.11
CA ASP A 608 -14.62 13.91 -29.20
C ASP A 608 -15.71 13.28 -30.08
N ALA A 609 -16.94 13.75 -29.89
CA ALA A 609 -18.07 13.41 -30.73
C ALA A 609 -18.37 14.59 -31.67
N PRO A 610 -18.19 14.43 -32.99
CA PRO A 610 -18.63 15.43 -33.96
C PRO A 610 -20.16 15.50 -34.02
N ALA A 611 -20.70 16.67 -34.34
CA ALA A 611 -22.14 16.94 -34.43
C ALA A 611 -22.93 15.95 -35.32
N SER A 612 -22.26 15.36 -36.33
CA SER A 612 -22.88 14.58 -37.41
C SER A 612 -22.59 13.08 -37.40
N ASN A 613 -21.72 12.56 -36.52
CA ASN A 613 -21.34 11.15 -36.50
C ASN A 613 -21.31 10.60 -35.06
N HIS A 614 -21.94 9.44 -34.84
CA HIS A 614 -22.04 8.79 -33.52
C HIS A 614 -20.80 7.94 -33.14
N CYS A 615 -19.77 7.89 -33.99
CA CYS A 615 -18.49 7.29 -33.61
C CYS A 615 -17.74 8.23 -32.66
N SER A 616 -18.02 8.08 -31.36
CA SER A 616 -17.30 8.75 -30.27
C SER A 616 -15.82 8.36 -30.33
N ARG A 617 -14.93 9.31 -30.61
CA ARG A 617 -13.48 9.09 -30.48
C ARG A 617 -13.10 9.32 -29.03
N LEU A 618 -13.02 8.23 -28.28
CA LEU A 618 -12.55 8.24 -26.90
C LEU A 618 -11.08 8.65 -26.87
N SER A 619 -10.72 9.37 -25.82
CA SER A 619 -9.37 9.87 -25.62
C SER A 619 -8.72 9.17 -24.43
N ASP A 620 -7.49 8.70 -24.61
CA ASP A 620 -6.52 8.30 -23.59
C ASP A 620 -5.64 9.50 -23.15
N CYS A 621 -5.55 10.53 -23.99
CA CYS A 621 -4.68 11.67 -23.79
C CYS A 621 -5.02 12.44 -22.51
N VAL A 622 -3.97 12.82 -21.78
CA VAL A 622 -4.05 13.67 -20.59
C VAL A 622 -3.29 14.96 -20.86
N GLU A 623 -3.87 16.09 -20.48
CA GLU A 623 -3.26 17.41 -20.63
C GLU A 623 -3.20 18.13 -19.28
N ARG A 624 -2.08 18.80 -19.04
CA ARG A 624 -1.83 19.63 -17.85
C ARG A 624 -1.81 21.10 -18.24
N TYR A 625 -2.59 21.91 -17.57
CA TYR A 625 -2.66 23.37 -17.72
C TYR A 625 -1.85 24.07 -16.64
N ASP A 626 -1.00 25.01 -17.06
CA ASP A 626 -0.30 25.93 -16.18
C ASP A 626 -1.00 27.30 -16.19
N PRO A 627 -1.63 27.71 -15.06
CA PRO A 627 -2.29 29.01 -14.96
C PRO A 627 -1.34 30.21 -15.00
N LYS A 628 -0.03 30.01 -14.76
CA LYS A 628 0.96 31.10 -14.80
C LYS A 628 1.34 31.48 -16.22
N THR A 629 1.42 30.50 -17.12
CA THR A 629 1.78 30.70 -18.52
C THR A 629 0.58 30.69 -19.46
N ASP A 630 -0.60 30.31 -18.98
CA ASP A 630 -1.81 30.11 -19.79
C ASP A 630 -1.54 29.13 -20.95
N THR A 631 -0.96 27.97 -20.64
CA THR A 631 -0.61 26.95 -21.64
C THR A 631 -0.94 25.53 -21.19
N TRP A 632 -1.33 24.69 -22.15
CA TRP A 632 -1.51 23.26 -21.97
C TRP A 632 -0.28 22.47 -22.42
N THR A 633 0.05 21.39 -21.71
CA THR A 633 1.12 20.45 -22.05
C THR A 633 0.58 19.02 -21.95
N THR A 634 0.84 18.19 -22.95
CA THR A 634 0.48 16.77 -22.89
C THR A 634 1.39 16.03 -21.91
N VAL A 635 0.79 15.21 -21.06
CA VAL A 635 1.48 14.31 -20.12
C VAL A 635 1.19 12.85 -20.49
N ALA A 636 1.70 11.88 -19.73
CA ALA A 636 1.50 10.47 -20.04
C ALA A 636 0.02 10.12 -20.25
N PRO A 637 -0.32 9.37 -21.31
CA PRO A 637 -1.68 8.96 -21.59
C PRO A 637 -2.12 7.86 -20.62
N LEU A 638 -3.43 7.70 -20.46
CA LEU A 638 -4.03 6.54 -19.80
C LEU A 638 -3.73 5.25 -20.58
N SER A 639 -3.70 4.11 -19.88
CA SER A 639 -3.55 2.80 -20.53
C SER A 639 -4.74 2.44 -21.43
N VAL A 640 -5.94 2.91 -21.07
CA VAL A 640 -7.19 2.69 -21.82
C VAL A 640 -7.91 4.02 -22.05
N PRO A 641 -8.30 4.35 -23.30
CA PRO A 641 -9.17 5.49 -23.59
C PRO A 641 -10.51 5.36 -22.85
N ARG A 642 -10.92 6.41 -22.14
CA ARG A 642 -12.14 6.36 -21.32
C ARG A 642 -12.85 7.71 -21.29
N ASP A 643 -14.16 7.71 -21.50
CA ASP A 643 -15.01 8.88 -21.25
C ASP A 643 -15.77 8.76 -19.93
N ALA A 644 -16.30 9.90 -19.47
CA ALA A 644 -16.99 10.02 -18.19
C ALA A 644 -16.18 9.44 -17.02
N VAL A 645 -14.86 9.65 -17.06
CA VAL A 645 -13.92 9.20 -16.03
C VAL A 645 -14.03 10.10 -14.80
N GLY A 646 -14.11 9.48 -13.61
CA GLY A 646 -14.00 10.21 -12.36
C GLY A 646 -12.54 10.45 -12.02
N VAL A 647 -12.16 11.68 -11.65
CA VAL A 647 -10.77 12.02 -11.35
C VAL A 647 -10.68 12.79 -10.06
N CYS A 648 -9.79 12.38 -9.15
CA CYS A 648 -9.57 13.07 -7.89
C CYS A 648 -8.12 12.94 -7.41
N LEU A 649 -7.64 13.91 -6.64
CA LEU A 649 -6.35 13.85 -5.96
C LEU A 649 -6.54 13.11 -4.63
N LEU A 650 -5.78 12.04 -4.41
CA LEU A 650 -5.68 11.35 -3.12
C LEU A 650 -4.19 11.28 -2.71
N GLY A 651 -3.85 11.95 -1.61
CA GLY A 651 -2.46 12.09 -1.20
C GLY A 651 -1.63 12.88 -2.22
N ASP A 652 -0.66 12.22 -2.82
CA ASP A 652 0.31 12.76 -3.79
C ASP A 652 0.08 12.27 -5.23
N ARG A 653 -1.04 11.59 -5.50
CA ARG A 653 -1.37 10.98 -6.80
C ARG A 653 -2.77 11.34 -7.28
N LEU A 654 -2.91 11.55 -8.58
CA LEU A 654 -4.22 11.69 -9.22
C LEU A 654 -4.77 10.30 -9.56
N TYR A 655 -6.01 10.03 -9.19
CA TYR A 655 -6.67 8.76 -9.48
C TYR A 655 -7.69 8.96 -10.58
N ALA A 656 -7.60 8.17 -11.65
CA ALA A 656 -8.59 8.04 -12.70
C ALA A 656 -9.40 6.75 -12.44
N VAL A 657 -10.70 6.90 -12.23
CA VAL A 657 -11.56 5.83 -11.68
C VAL A 657 -12.73 5.57 -12.63
N GLY A 658 -12.83 4.32 -13.10
CA GLY A 658 -13.91 3.86 -13.97
C GLY A 658 -13.93 4.59 -15.32
N GLY A 659 -15.12 4.82 -15.86
CA GLY A 659 -15.35 5.39 -17.19
C GLY A 659 -15.91 4.36 -18.17
N TYR A 660 -15.99 4.73 -19.44
CA TYR A 660 -16.46 3.85 -20.51
C TYR A 660 -15.49 3.88 -21.70
N ASP A 661 -15.11 2.69 -22.17
CA ASP A 661 -14.11 2.48 -23.23
C ASP A 661 -14.74 2.29 -24.62
N GLY A 662 -16.04 2.50 -24.76
CA GLY A 662 -16.78 2.30 -26.01
C GLY A 662 -17.39 0.91 -26.14
N GLN A 663 -17.07 0.00 -25.23
CA GLN A 663 -17.59 -1.37 -25.18
C GLN A 663 -18.18 -1.71 -23.81
N SER A 664 -17.46 -1.37 -22.74
CA SER A 664 -17.73 -1.78 -21.37
C SER A 664 -17.58 -0.62 -20.38
N TYR A 665 -18.36 -0.68 -19.29
CA TYR A 665 -18.17 0.20 -18.15
C TYR A 665 -16.96 -0.30 -17.35
N LEU A 666 -15.93 0.52 -17.26
CA LEU A 666 -14.67 0.14 -16.65
C LEU A 666 -14.79 0.12 -15.13
N ASN A 667 -14.19 -0.89 -14.51
CA ASN A 667 -13.90 -0.93 -13.08
C ASN A 667 -12.43 -0.60 -12.78
N THR A 668 -11.59 -0.47 -13.81
CA THR A 668 -10.16 -0.19 -13.66
C THR A 668 -9.93 1.18 -13.04
N VAL A 669 -8.90 1.26 -12.21
CA VAL A 669 -8.43 2.47 -11.55
C VAL A 669 -6.96 2.64 -11.89
N GLU A 670 -6.55 3.86 -12.25
CA GLU A 670 -5.16 4.19 -12.51
C GLU A 670 -4.74 5.36 -11.61
N SER A 671 -3.54 5.30 -11.02
CA SER A 671 -2.94 6.41 -10.28
C SER A 671 -1.80 7.03 -11.09
N TYR A 672 -1.73 8.37 -11.10
CA TYR A 672 -0.72 9.12 -11.83
C TYR A 672 0.34 9.69 -10.90
N ASP A 673 1.59 9.39 -11.21
CA ASP A 673 2.77 9.99 -10.60
C ASP A 673 3.24 11.20 -11.42
N ALA A 674 3.06 12.41 -10.89
CA ALA A 674 3.50 13.61 -11.60
C ALA A 674 5.03 13.80 -11.63
N GLN A 675 5.79 13.11 -10.77
CA GLN A 675 7.25 13.21 -10.76
C GLN A 675 7.84 12.34 -11.88
N ASN A 676 7.33 11.12 -12.02
CA ASN A 676 7.78 10.17 -13.04
C ASN A 676 7.03 10.32 -14.37
N ASN A 677 5.91 11.05 -14.38
CA ASN A 677 5.01 11.18 -15.53
C ASN A 677 4.56 9.79 -16.02
N GLU A 678 4.01 8.99 -15.11
CA GLU A 678 3.59 7.60 -15.37
C GLU A 678 2.26 7.29 -14.69
N TRP A 679 1.46 6.43 -15.32
CA TRP A 679 0.25 5.86 -14.76
C TRP A 679 0.50 4.43 -14.31
N THR A 680 0.01 4.09 -13.12
CA THR A 680 0.06 2.75 -12.54
C THR A 680 -1.34 2.22 -12.31
N GLU A 681 -1.60 0.97 -12.70
CA GLU A 681 -2.87 0.31 -12.43
C GLU A 681 -3.00 0.01 -10.92
N GLU A 682 -4.16 0.32 -10.37
CA GLU A 682 -4.49 0.17 -8.95
C GLU A 682 -5.64 -0.83 -8.76
N VAL A 683 -5.96 -1.13 -7.50
CA VAL A 683 -7.06 -2.04 -7.17
C VAL A 683 -8.37 -1.56 -7.81
N PRO A 684 -9.04 -2.41 -8.62
CA PRO A 684 -10.23 -2.00 -9.35
C PRO A 684 -11.42 -1.83 -8.42
N LEU A 685 -12.41 -1.07 -8.88
CA LEU A 685 -13.74 -1.00 -8.28
C LEU A 685 -14.40 -2.39 -8.24
N ASN A 686 -15.31 -2.58 -7.28
CA ASN A 686 -16.12 -3.80 -7.25
C ASN A 686 -17.06 -3.90 -8.47
N ILE A 687 -17.55 -2.76 -8.97
CA ILE A 687 -18.47 -2.69 -10.11
C ILE A 687 -18.01 -1.61 -11.09
N GLY A 688 -17.94 -1.99 -12.37
CA GLY A 688 -17.61 -1.08 -13.47
C GLY A 688 -18.67 -0.01 -13.68
N ARG A 689 -18.25 1.25 -13.78
CA ARG A 689 -19.14 2.41 -13.80
C ARG A 689 -18.55 3.58 -14.59
N ALA A 690 -19.40 4.30 -15.32
CA ALA A 690 -19.06 5.55 -16.01
C ALA A 690 -19.86 6.74 -15.45
N GLY A 691 -19.26 7.92 -15.42
CA GLY A 691 -19.89 9.13 -14.89
C GLY A 691 -20.13 9.07 -13.38
N ALA A 692 -19.36 8.26 -12.65
CA ALA A 692 -19.34 8.28 -11.20
C ALA A 692 -18.66 9.56 -10.72
N CYS A 693 -19.21 10.19 -9.68
CA CYS A 693 -18.54 11.30 -9.03
C CYS A 693 -17.48 10.73 -8.08
N VAL A 694 -16.25 11.22 -8.20
CA VAL A 694 -15.11 10.74 -7.41
C VAL A 694 -14.57 11.88 -6.59
N VAL A 695 -14.59 11.72 -5.27
CA VAL A 695 -14.21 12.77 -4.31
C VAL A 695 -13.41 12.19 -3.15
N VAL A 696 -12.61 13.00 -2.48
CA VAL A 696 -11.91 12.59 -1.25
C VAL A 696 -12.59 13.17 -0.02
N VAL A 697 -12.78 12.32 0.99
CA VAL A 697 -13.30 12.68 2.31
C VAL A 697 -12.25 12.34 3.36
N LYS A 698 -11.89 13.32 4.20
CA LYS A 698 -10.98 13.11 5.33
C LYS A 698 -11.82 12.80 6.57
N LEU A 699 -12.12 11.53 6.77
CA LEU A 699 -12.73 11.09 8.03
C LEU A 699 -11.64 10.95 9.11
N PRO A 700 -11.93 11.38 10.35
CA PRO A 700 -11.03 11.21 11.48
C PRO A 700 -10.89 9.74 11.89
#